data_AF-A0A6J7LZL6-F1
#
_entry.id   AF-A0A6J7LZL6-F1
#
_cell.length_a   1.000
_cell.length_b   1.000
_cell.length_c   1.000
_cell.angle_alpha   90.00
_cell.angle_beta   90.00
_cell.angle_gamma   90.00
#
_symmetry.space_group_name_H-M   'P 1'
#
loop_
_entity.id
_entity.type
_entity.pdbx_description
1 polymer ?
#
loop_
_entity_poly.entity_id
_entity_poly.type
_entity_poly.pdbx_seq_one_letter_code
_entity_poly.pdbx_strand_id
1 'polypeptide(L)'
;MTNRENFIAQLGFSLDKFQVKALDAIDQGKSVLVAAPTGSGKTVIGEYAVARALSRGGKCFYTTPLKALSNQKFSDLREKYGDKSVGLLTGDNSVNASASILVMTTEVLRNMIYADSSALEGLESVVLDEVHYLQDRHRGPVWEEVIVHLPLEVDLVCLSATVSNAEQFSDWIETVRGATTVIIEEKRPVDLRHRYLVAERDVDELIMLPVFVDDALPSPPNPDAVRLDRRTSRGPRGVPRPARRLVPPRRAEMLERLDQEEMLPAIVFTFSRAGCDEAVRQCVAARLSYTNAEERQKIAELIDKHTAQISDDDLAVLEFGSWRAGLEAGISSHHAGLIPPFKEAVEEGFTQGLLKVVFATETLSLGINMPARTVVIEKLTKFTGEHHDFLTPGEYTQLTGRAGRRGIDSVGYAVVLWSPWTTFEQVAGLASRRTDALRSSFRPTYNMTVNLVDKYSPERSQQLLNLSFAQFYADRDVVAMETRLERRFKSLEEATKRAVSGYGDLESYRELLNTQKQERSAARKLGNDPKQRAVVEGLKPGDVLWLAGRGGKVLVLSQQTKRSSIQVLILLSTGRTARINPNEFPRISSPVGHIDLPTPYLPRDRSFQKVALRSLNRFTVPRDKRSSKKKRKNETLEKASKKTLGELIRAHPVSTDPDIVEILKAADERDLILSEIDKQRNRATKQSDSLAQKFERVQTLLEQWGYIAKWELTERGEILSRLYTEVDLLLAQSLAQGDLDGLTAPEIAAVVSCFTYESRGRDDDETNTYEQWPTKELGMRISAIEKTAKKIAKSETATGVPVSRGPDSGFVDIIYRWVNGNDLYEVLANSELAGGDFVRGTKQCIDVLRQCALVAPNPETQAVAAQAADIAQRGVVAAMGSVA
;
A
#
# COMPACT_ATOMS: atom_id res chain seq x y z
N MET A 1 -20.15 10.08 28.71
CA MET A 1 -20.25 10.15 27.25
C MET A 1 -19.25 9.19 26.66
N THR A 2 -19.65 8.40 25.66
CA THR A 2 -18.70 7.56 24.90
C THR A 2 -17.72 8.45 24.13
N ASN A 3 -16.55 7.93 23.70
CA ASN A 3 -15.61 8.69 22.86
C ASN A 3 -16.34 9.28 21.64
N ARG A 4 -17.17 8.47 21.00
CA ARG A 4 -18.00 8.88 19.87
C ARG A 4 -18.92 10.06 20.17
N GLU A 5 -19.62 10.03 21.29
CA GLU A 5 -20.49 11.14 21.69
C GLU A 5 -19.70 12.43 21.91
N ASN A 6 -18.52 12.34 22.55
CA ASN A 6 -17.64 13.50 22.74
C ASN A 6 -17.15 14.06 21.39
N PHE A 7 -16.71 13.18 20.48
CA PHE A 7 -16.27 13.59 19.15
C PHE A 7 -17.41 14.27 18.37
N ILE A 8 -18.61 13.67 18.34
CA ILE A 8 -19.76 14.23 17.64
C ILE A 8 -20.17 15.58 18.25
N ALA A 9 -20.13 15.72 19.58
CA ALA A 9 -20.46 16.97 20.26
C ALA A 9 -19.51 18.12 19.87
N GLN A 10 -18.26 17.82 19.52
CA GLN A 10 -17.26 18.82 19.10
C GLN A 10 -17.41 19.27 17.64
N LEU A 11 -18.12 18.52 16.78
CA LEU A 11 -18.22 18.85 15.36
C LEU A 11 -19.08 20.09 15.08
N GLY A 12 -20.03 20.42 15.96
CA GLY A 12 -20.96 21.54 15.75
C GLY A 12 -22.01 21.32 14.64
N PHE A 13 -22.05 20.14 14.03
CA PHE A 13 -23.05 19.74 13.02
C PHE A 13 -23.43 18.26 13.15
N SER A 14 -24.56 17.88 12.55
CA SER A 14 -25.03 16.48 12.52
C SER A 14 -24.39 15.68 11.39
N LEU A 15 -24.04 14.42 11.68
CA LEU A 15 -23.49 13.50 10.69
C LEU A 15 -24.55 12.97 9.71
N ASP A 16 -24.15 12.79 8.46
CA ASP A 16 -24.93 12.10 7.44
C ASP A 16 -25.00 10.59 7.71
N LYS A 17 -26.04 9.92 7.19
CA LYS A 17 -26.24 8.47 7.40
C LYS A 17 -25.03 7.62 6.98
N PHE A 18 -24.36 7.98 5.88
CA PHE A 18 -23.20 7.23 5.41
C PHE A 18 -21.98 7.42 6.34
N GLN A 19 -21.82 8.61 6.92
CA GLN A 19 -20.77 8.89 7.92
C GLN A 19 -21.03 8.08 9.20
N VAL A 20 -22.28 8.04 9.68
CA VAL A 20 -22.66 7.23 10.85
C VAL A 20 -22.34 5.74 10.64
N LYS A 21 -22.67 5.19 9.46
CA LYS A 21 -22.33 3.80 9.10
C LYS A 21 -20.81 3.55 9.11
N ALA A 22 -20.02 4.53 8.66
CA ALA A 22 -18.56 4.42 8.66
C ALA A 22 -18.02 4.38 10.08
N LEU A 23 -18.52 5.27 10.95
CA LEU A 23 -18.18 5.28 12.37
C LEU A 23 -18.58 3.97 13.05
N ASP A 24 -19.74 3.38 12.73
CA ASP A 24 -20.17 2.09 13.27
C ASP A 24 -19.22 0.94 12.91
N ALA A 25 -18.72 0.93 11.67
CA ALA A 25 -17.77 -0.08 11.21
C ALA A 25 -16.39 0.11 11.86
N ILE A 26 -15.94 1.36 11.99
CA ILE A 26 -14.72 1.71 12.73
C ILE A 26 -14.85 1.24 14.19
N ASP A 27 -15.96 1.52 14.88
CA ASP A 27 -16.17 1.08 16.26
C ASP A 27 -16.08 -0.44 16.43
N GLN A 28 -16.53 -1.19 15.41
CA GLN A 28 -16.45 -2.66 15.37
C GLN A 28 -15.04 -3.22 15.09
N GLY A 29 -14.04 -2.36 14.81
CA GLY A 29 -12.70 -2.81 14.41
C GLY A 29 -12.68 -3.45 13.04
N LYS A 30 -13.48 -2.90 12.12
CA LYS A 30 -13.44 -3.27 10.70
C LYS A 30 -12.71 -2.17 9.94
N SER A 31 -11.99 -2.57 8.90
CA SER A 31 -11.54 -1.62 7.89
C SER A 31 -12.76 -1.04 7.14
N VAL A 32 -12.64 0.16 6.61
CA VAL A 32 -13.73 0.86 5.91
C VAL A 32 -13.24 1.45 4.61
N LEU A 33 -14.00 1.23 3.53
CA LEU A 33 -13.85 1.96 2.27
C LEU A 33 -15.05 2.87 2.06
N VAL A 34 -14.81 4.17 1.98
CA VAL A 34 -15.84 5.19 1.72
C VAL A 34 -15.64 5.78 0.34
N ALA A 35 -16.52 5.45 -0.60
CA ALA A 35 -16.59 6.07 -1.91
C ALA A 35 -17.73 7.10 -1.92
N ALA A 36 -17.40 8.39 -1.87
CA ALA A 36 -18.38 9.47 -1.85
C ALA A 36 -17.90 10.70 -2.63
N PRO A 37 -18.79 11.55 -3.17
CA PRO A 37 -18.39 12.74 -3.91
C PRO A 37 -17.44 13.65 -3.14
N THR A 38 -16.64 14.41 -3.86
CA THR A 38 -15.82 15.47 -3.26
C THR A 38 -16.75 16.51 -2.63
N GLY A 39 -16.40 17.00 -1.45
CA GLY A 39 -17.25 17.90 -0.65
C GLY A 39 -18.32 17.19 0.20
N SER A 40 -18.47 15.86 0.12
CA SER A 40 -19.40 15.10 0.97
C SER A 40 -19.00 15.02 2.45
N GLY A 41 -17.88 15.60 2.87
CA GLY A 41 -17.45 15.57 4.28
C GLY A 41 -16.84 14.22 4.70
N LYS A 42 -16.16 13.53 3.78
CA LYS A 42 -15.44 12.25 4.07
C LYS A 42 -14.38 12.41 5.17
N THR A 43 -13.76 13.58 5.27
CA THR A 43 -12.69 13.92 6.23
C THR A 43 -13.06 13.60 7.67
N VAL A 44 -14.33 13.81 8.05
CA VAL A 44 -14.83 13.53 9.42
C VAL A 44 -14.63 12.06 9.81
N ILE A 45 -14.67 11.14 8.86
CA ILE A 45 -14.48 9.70 9.07
C ILE A 45 -13.01 9.42 9.41
N GLY A 46 -12.07 10.06 8.69
CA GLY A 46 -10.65 9.97 8.99
C GLY A 46 -10.29 10.61 10.34
N GLU A 47 -10.88 11.77 10.66
CA GLU A 47 -10.70 12.40 11.98
C GLU A 47 -11.25 11.55 13.12
N TYR A 48 -12.32 10.79 12.89
CA TYR A 48 -12.84 9.85 13.87
C TYR A 48 -11.90 8.66 14.10
N ALA A 49 -11.26 8.15 13.04
CA ALA A 49 -10.24 7.12 13.17
C ALA A 49 -9.09 7.57 14.09
N VAL A 50 -8.64 8.81 13.91
CA VAL A 50 -7.66 9.47 14.80
C VAL A 50 -8.16 9.51 16.25
N ALA A 51 -9.38 10.00 16.47
CA ALA A 51 -9.97 10.10 17.81
C ALA A 51 -10.12 8.73 18.50
N ARG A 52 -10.48 7.69 17.74
CA ARG A 52 -10.61 6.32 18.25
C ARG A 52 -9.24 5.76 18.68
N ALA A 53 -8.23 5.85 17.81
CA ALA A 53 -6.90 5.34 18.10
C ALA A 53 -6.30 5.98 19.36
N LEU A 54 -6.42 7.31 19.48
CA LEU A 54 -5.96 8.03 20.66
C LEU A 54 -6.64 7.58 21.95
N SER A 55 -7.95 7.31 21.91
CA SER A 55 -8.68 6.87 23.11
C SER A 55 -8.28 5.49 23.62
N ARG A 56 -7.65 4.68 22.77
CA ARG A 56 -7.10 3.37 23.11
C ARG A 56 -5.62 3.42 23.46
N GLY A 57 -5.02 4.61 23.46
CA GLY A 57 -3.59 4.81 23.67
C GLY A 57 -2.72 4.37 22.49
N GLY A 58 -3.33 4.11 21.32
CA GLY A 58 -2.64 3.73 20.09
C GLY A 58 -2.24 4.94 19.26
N LYS A 59 -1.60 4.65 18.11
CA LYS A 59 -1.23 5.64 17.10
C LYS A 59 -2.17 5.57 15.90
N CYS A 60 -2.34 6.70 15.21
CA CYS A 60 -3.01 6.75 13.91
C CYS A 60 -2.16 7.53 12.91
N PHE A 61 -1.94 6.95 11.73
CA PHE A 61 -1.26 7.62 10.63
C PHE A 61 -2.28 8.10 9.62
N TYR A 62 -2.19 9.37 9.23
CA TYR A 62 -3.03 9.99 8.22
C TYR A 62 -2.19 10.21 6.96
N THR A 63 -2.48 9.45 5.91
CA THR A 63 -1.72 9.52 4.66
C THR A 63 -2.48 10.25 3.57
N THR A 64 -1.76 11.04 2.79
CA THR A 64 -2.31 11.81 1.66
C THR A 64 -1.39 11.66 0.44
N PRO A 65 -1.92 11.70 -0.80
CA PRO A 65 -1.09 11.56 -2.01
C PRO A 65 -0.21 12.77 -2.30
N LEU A 66 -0.53 13.93 -1.72
CA LEU A 66 0.13 15.21 -1.98
C LEU A 66 0.65 15.85 -0.70
N LYS A 67 1.86 16.43 -0.77
CA LYS A 67 2.50 17.17 0.33
C LYS A 67 1.64 18.36 0.82
N ALA A 68 1.02 19.10 -0.10
CA ALA A 68 0.13 20.21 0.24
C ALA A 68 -1.06 19.75 1.10
N LEU A 69 -1.66 18.61 0.76
CA LEU A 69 -2.74 18.02 1.55
C LEU A 69 -2.23 17.51 2.91
N SER A 70 -1.00 16.96 2.97
CA SER A 70 -0.37 16.59 4.25
C SER A 70 -0.20 17.82 5.16
N ASN A 71 0.29 18.94 4.63
CA ASN A 71 0.48 20.18 5.40
C ASN A 71 -0.86 20.74 5.89
N GLN A 72 -1.89 20.73 5.03
CA GLN A 72 -3.24 21.14 5.42
C GLN A 72 -3.78 20.26 6.55
N LYS A 73 -3.72 18.93 6.39
CA LYS A 73 -4.20 17.99 7.41
C LYS A 73 -3.40 18.06 8.71
N PHE A 74 -2.10 18.32 8.62
CA PHE A 74 -1.26 18.57 9.78
C PHE A 74 -1.74 19.80 10.55
N SER A 75 -2.00 20.91 9.85
CA SER A 75 -2.50 22.14 10.46
C SER A 75 -3.88 21.92 11.11
N ASP A 76 -4.83 21.31 10.39
CA ASP A 76 -6.17 20.99 10.90
C ASP A 76 -6.12 20.14 12.18
N LEU A 77 -5.30 19.08 12.17
CA LEU A 77 -5.17 18.16 13.31
C LEU A 77 -4.37 18.77 14.46
N ARG A 78 -3.37 19.60 14.17
CA ARG A 78 -2.59 20.33 15.17
C ARG A 78 -3.44 21.33 15.92
N GLU A 79 -4.31 22.07 15.23
CA GLU A 79 -5.28 22.98 15.86
C GLU A 79 -6.21 22.22 16.83
N LYS A 80 -6.65 21.01 16.43
CA LYS A 80 -7.60 20.20 17.20
C LYS A 80 -6.98 19.45 18.37
N TYR A 81 -5.80 18.86 18.20
CA TYR A 81 -5.17 17.95 19.18
C TYR A 81 -3.90 18.52 19.85
N GLY A 82 -3.39 19.65 19.36
CA GLY A 82 -2.22 20.34 19.88
C GLY A 82 -0.88 19.79 19.38
N ASP A 83 0.15 20.64 19.49
CA ASP A 83 1.49 20.45 18.92
C ASP A 83 2.21 19.17 19.38
N LYS A 84 1.94 18.71 20.60
CA LYS A 84 2.61 17.54 21.17
C LYS A 84 2.09 16.22 20.61
N SER A 85 0.83 16.21 20.16
CA SER A 85 0.14 14.99 19.76
C SER A 85 0.20 14.72 18.26
N VAL A 86 0.61 15.71 17.47
CA VAL A 86 0.62 15.65 16.00
C VAL A 86 2.02 15.89 15.44
N GLY A 87 2.42 15.09 14.48
CA GLY A 87 3.64 15.24 13.70
C GLY A 87 3.38 15.22 12.20
N LEU A 88 4.35 15.69 11.43
CA LEU A 88 4.34 15.73 9.97
C LEU A 88 5.60 15.06 9.45
N LEU A 89 5.45 14.04 8.61
CA LEU A 89 6.55 13.39 7.90
C LEU A 89 6.29 13.46 6.40
N THR A 90 7.03 14.32 5.72
CA THR A 90 7.07 14.39 4.26
C THR A 90 8.51 14.23 3.80
N GLY A 91 8.76 14.07 2.50
CA GLY A 91 10.14 14.03 1.98
C GLY A 91 10.98 15.24 2.39
N ASP A 92 10.35 16.42 2.53
CA ASP A 92 11.07 17.68 2.78
C ASP A 92 11.16 18.04 4.27
N ASN A 93 10.14 17.67 5.05
CA ASN A 93 9.92 18.13 6.43
C ASN A 93 9.67 16.94 7.36
N SER A 94 10.35 16.96 8.51
CA SER A 94 10.12 16.03 9.62
C SER A 94 9.87 16.83 10.90
N VAL A 95 8.63 16.81 11.38
CA VAL A 95 8.17 17.55 12.56
C VAL A 95 7.54 16.54 13.53
N ASN A 96 8.02 16.51 14.78
CA ASN A 96 7.50 15.65 15.85
C ASN A 96 7.26 14.18 15.41
N ALA A 97 8.30 13.52 14.89
CA ALA A 97 8.22 12.15 14.36
C ALA A 97 7.76 11.08 15.38
N SER A 98 7.80 11.39 16.67
CA SER A 98 7.35 10.52 17.76
C SER A 98 5.89 10.70 18.15
N ALA A 99 5.15 11.58 17.48
CA ALA A 99 3.76 11.88 17.79
C ALA A 99 2.84 10.65 17.65
N SER A 100 1.75 10.63 18.43
CA SER A 100 0.72 9.59 18.32
C SER A 100 -0.12 9.74 17.04
N ILE A 101 -0.22 10.96 16.50
CA ILE A 101 -0.82 11.25 15.20
C ILE A 101 0.30 11.65 14.25
N LEU A 102 0.52 10.90 13.18
CA LEU A 102 1.46 11.30 12.14
C LEU A 102 0.72 11.55 10.84
N VAL A 103 0.85 12.76 10.31
CA VAL A 103 0.41 13.10 8.96
C VAL A 103 1.58 12.93 8.01
N MET A 104 1.41 12.21 6.91
CA MET A 104 2.51 11.91 6.00
C MET A 104 2.06 11.69 4.56
N THR A 105 3.02 11.64 3.63
CA THR A 105 2.71 11.13 2.29
C THR A 105 2.72 9.60 2.28
N THR A 106 2.01 8.98 1.33
CA THR A 106 1.92 7.52 1.22
C THR A 106 3.30 6.87 1.03
N GLU A 107 4.22 7.54 0.33
CA GLU A 107 5.59 7.07 0.10
C GLU A 107 6.40 6.97 1.39
N VAL A 108 6.23 7.92 2.32
CA VAL A 108 6.91 7.89 3.63
C VAL A 108 6.46 6.67 4.43
N LEU A 109 5.16 6.38 4.46
CA LEU A 109 4.64 5.18 5.14
C LEU A 109 5.22 3.89 4.53
N ARG A 110 5.23 3.79 3.20
CA ARG A 110 5.83 2.65 2.49
C ARG A 110 7.30 2.47 2.84
N ASN A 111 8.07 3.56 2.91
CA ASN A 111 9.47 3.51 3.32
C ASN A 111 9.64 3.05 4.77
N MET A 112 8.76 3.47 5.69
CA MET A 112 8.76 3.01 7.08
C MET A 112 8.48 1.51 7.20
N ILE A 113 7.60 0.97 6.35
CA ILE A 113 7.32 -0.47 6.28
C ILE A 113 8.55 -1.24 5.77
N TYR A 114 9.20 -0.76 4.70
CA TYR A 114 10.47 -1.36 4.26
C TYR A 114 11.63 -1.13 5.23
N ALA A 115 11.58 -0.15 6.11
CA ALA A 115 12.63 0.06 7.12
C ALA A 115 12.35 -0.66 8.45
N ASP A 116 11.22 -1.38 8.59
CA ASP A 116 10.74 -1.91 9.89
C ASP A 116 10.81 -0.86 11.00
N SER A 117 10.35 0.35 10.68
CA SER A 117 10.47 1.50 11.58
C SER A 117 9.74 1.25 12.90
N SER A 118 10.42 1.49 14.03
CA SER A 118 9.83 1.43 15.37
C SER A 118 8.66 2.41 15.56
N ALA A 119 8.53 3.42 14.68
CA ALA A 119 7.37 4.30 14.68
C ALA A 119 6.05 3.55 14.41
N LEU A 120 6.08 2.40 13.70
CA LEU A 120 4.92 1.53 13.45
C LEU A 120 4.41 0.81 14.71
N GLU A 121 5.21 0.75 15.78
CA GLU A 121 4.80 0.12 17.05
C GLU A 121 3.60 0.86 17.66
N GLY A 122 2.56 0.12 18.03
CA GLY A 122 1.32 0.67 18.59
C GLY A 122 0.42 1.36 17.57
N LEU A 123 0.69 1.21 16.26
CA LEU A 123 -0.19 1.68 15.20
C LEU A 123 -1.51 0.89 15.20
N GLU A 124 -2.63 1.59 15.41
CA GLU A 124 -3.96 0.96 15.43
C GLU A 124 -4.66 1.10 14.08
N SER A 125 -4.56 2.28 13.45
CA SER A 125 -5.25 2.54 12.19
C SER A 125 -4.49 3.48 11.27
N VAL A 126 -4.63 3.25 9.96
CA VAL A 126 -4.12 4.13 8.90
C VAL A 126 -5.29 4.71 8.11
N VAL A 127 -5.33 6.03 8.00
CA VAL A 127 -6.23 6.73 7.08
C VAL A 127 -5.53 6.86 5.74
N LEU A 128 -6.16 6.30 4.71
CA LEU A 128 -5.75 6.31 3.32
C LEU A 128 -6.64 7.32 2.58
N ASP A 129 -6.24 8.60 2.56
CA ASP A 129 -7.04 9.67 1.95
C ASP A 129 -6.83 9.75 0.43
N GLU A 130 -7.89 10.03 -0.31
CA GLU A 130 -7.88 10.06 -1.78
C GLU A 130 -7.36 8.74 -2.43
N VAL A 131 -7.74 7.57 -1.91
CA VAL A 131 -7.23 6.24 -2.34
C VAL A 131 -7.42 5.92 -3.83
N HIS A 132 -8.31 6.64 -4.53
CA HIS A 132 -8.45 6.55 -5.99
C HIS A 132 -7.19 6.98 -6.75
N TYR A 133 -6.22 7.61 -6.08
CA TYR A 133 -4.86 7.82 -6.61
C TYR A 133 -4.08 6.53 -6.87
N LEU A 134 -4.59 5.38 -6.43
CA LEU A 134 -4.03 4.07 -6.77
C LEU A 134 -3.90 3.84 -8.28
N GLN A 135 -4.70 4.53 -9.10
CA GLN A 135 -4.60 4.44 -10.57
C GLN A 135 -3.47 5.30 -11.19
N ASP A 136 -2.81 6.16 -10.39
CA ASP A 136 -1.69 6.96 -10.87
C ASP A 136 -0.53 6.07 -11.32
N ARG A 137 0.05 6.35 -12.49
CA ARG A 137 1.09 5.50 -13.10
C ARG A 137 2.37 5.41 -12.27
N HIS A 138 2.70 6.45 -11.52
CA HIS A 138 3.97 6.55 -10.79
C HIS A 138 3.79 6.28 -9.30
N ARG A 139 2.74 6.84 -8.69
CA ARG A 139 2.45 6.74 -7.25
C ARG A 139 1.52 5.60 -6.89
N GLY A 140 0.69 5.14 -7.83
CA GLY A 140 -0.29 4.09 -7.58
C GLY A 140 0.28 2.78 -7.02
N PRO A 141 1.46 2.29 -7.46
CA PRO A 141 2.05 1.08 -6.87
C PRO A 141 2.28 1.18 -5.36
N VAL A 142 2.65 2.38 -4.88
CA VAL A 142 2.92 2.64 -3.45
C VAL A 142 1.67 2.39 -2.59
N TRP A 143 0.49 2.73 -3.10
CA TRP A 143 -0.77 2.48 -2.39
C TRP A 143 -1.04 0.99 -2.18
N GLU A 144 -0.84 0.19 -3.24
CA GLU A 144 -0.99 -1.25 -3.16
C GLU A 144 0.06 -1.87 -2.23
N GLU A 145 1.30 -1.39 -2.28
CA GLU A 145 2.35 -1.83 -1.36
C GLU A 145 1.98 -1.56 0.09
N VAL A 146 1.48 -0.36 0.42
CA VAL A 146 1.04 -0.03 1.79
C VAL A 146 -0.10 -0.93 2.24
N ILE A 147 -1.13 -1.12 1.40
CA ILE A 147 -2.29 -1.96 1.75
C ILE A 147 -1.83 -3.41 2.00
N VAL A 148 -1.00 -3.96 1.12
CA VAL A 148 -0.56 -5.36 1.22
C VAL A 148 0.40 -5.58 2.39
N HIS A 149 1.37 -4.68 2.61
CA HIS A 149 2.47 -4.92 3.56
C HIS A 149 2.22 -4.41 4.99
N LEU A 150 1.20 -3.59 5.23
CA LEU A 150 0.86 -3.18 6.60
C LEU A 150 0.60 -4.42 7.49
N PRO A 151 0.87 -4.37 8.81
CA PRO A 151 0.50 -5.48 9.70
C PRO A 151 -1.02 -5.71 9.67
N LEU A 152 -1.47 -6.97 9.60
CA LEU A 152 -2.91 -7.34 9.50
C LEU A 152 -3.78 -6.84 10.67
N GLU A 153 -3.17 -6.45 11.78
CA GLU A 153 -3.84 -5.91 12.97
C GLU A 153 -4.24 -4.44 12.80
N VAL A 154 -3.66 -3.75 11.83
CA VAL A 154 -3.88 -2.32 11.57
C VAL A 154 -5.14 -2.15 10.71
N ASP A 155 -6.12 -1.43 11.26
CA ASP A 155 -7.37 -1.07 10.57
C ASP A 155 -7.10 -0.04 9.46
N LEU A 156 -7.70 -0.24 8.28
CA LEU A 156 -7.64 0.74 7.19
C LEU A 156 -8.91 1.58 7.11
N VAL A 157 -8.74 2.89 7.00
CA VAL A 157 -9.82 3.84 6.72
C VAL A 157 -9.55 4.50 5.37
N CYS A 158 -10.10 3.93 4.31
CA CYS A 158 -9.89 4.36 2.93
C CYS A 158 -10.96 5.37 2.51
N LEU A 159 -10.56 6.59 2.16
CA LEU A 159 -11.43 7.65 1.69
C LEU A 159 -11.23 7.87 0.19
N SER A 160 -12.29 7.80 -0.59
CA SER A 160 -12.24 7.89 -2.05
C SER A 160 -13.29 8.85 -2.61
N ALA A 161 -12.97 9.50 -3.73
CA ALA A 161 -13.99 9.97 -4.66
C ALA A 161 -14.84 8.78 -5.17
N THR A 162 -15.99 9.07 -5.77
CA THR A 162 -16.87 8.05 -6.35
C THR A 162 -16.17 7.30 -7.48
N VAL A 163 -16.05 5.98 -7.33
CA VAL A 163 -15.50 5.06 -8.34
C VAL A 163 -16.52 3.96 -8.61
N SER A 164 -16.66 3.53 -9.87
CA SER A 164 -17.74 2.62 -10.27
C SER A 164 -17.56 1.19 -9.78
N ASN A 165 -16.33 0.79 -9.44
CA ASN A 165 -15.97 -0.54 -8.95
C ASN A 165 -15.54 -0.53 -7.47
N ALA A 166 -16.09 0.37 -6.65
CA ALA A 166 -15.78 0.46 -5.22
C ALA A 166 -16.01 -0.86 -4.47
N GLU A 167 -17.07 -1.60 -4.82
CA GLU A 167 -17.34 -2.92 -4.23
C GLU A 167 -16.24 -3.92 -4.55
N GLN A 168 -15.78 -3.98 -5.80
CA GLN A 168 -14.68 -4.86 -6.19
C GLN A 168 -13.36 -4.49 -5.49
N PHE A 169 -13.11 -3.19 -5.32
CA PHE A 169 -11.94 -2.73 -4.58
C PHE A 169 -12.05 -3.10 -3.09
N SER A 170 -13.24 -3.00 -2.50
CA SER A 170 -13.49 -3.49 -1.14
C SER A 170 -13.33 -5.00 -1.02
N ASP A 171 -13.81 -5.79 -1.99
CA ASP A 171 -13.65 -7.25 -2.00
C ASP A 171 -12.15 -7.62 -1.96
N TRP A 172 -11.31 -6.87 -2.67
CA TRP A 172 -9.86 -7.05 -2.67
C TRP A 172 -9.26 -6.75 -1.30
N ILE A 173 -9.57 -5.57 -0.72
CA ILE A 173 -9.11 -5.21 0.62
C ILE A 173 -9.59 -6.25 1.64
N GLU A 174 -10.84 -6.69 1.55
CA GLU A 174 -11.40 -7.70 2.45
C GLU A 174 -10.66 -9.03 2.33
N THR A 175 -10.33 -9.42 1.10
CA THR A 175 -9.55 -10.63 0.82
C THR A 175 -8.19 -10.54 1.49
N VAL A 176 -7.42 -9.47 1.24
CA VAL A 176 -6.03 -9.30 1.69
C VAL A 176 -5.93 -9.01 3.20
N ARG A 177 -6.87 -8.21 3.75
CA ARG A 177 -6.78 -7.65 5.11
C ARG A 177 -7.75 -8.28 6.11
N GLY A 178 -8.88 -8.81 5.65
CA GLY A 178 -9.98 -9.24 6.51
C GLY A 178 -11.14 -8.24 6.55
N ALA A 179 -12.02 -8.37 7.55
CA ALA A 179 -13.34 -7.72 7.56
C ALA A 179 -13.29 -6.22 7.17
N THR A 180 -13.91 -5.90 6.04
CA THR A 180 -13.94 -4.55 5.47
C THR A 180 -15.38 -4.16 5.13
N THR A 181 -15.79 -2.95 5.50
CA THR A 181 -17.12 -2.43 5.18
C THR A 181 -17.02 -1.42 4.04
N VAL A 182 -17.70 -1.70 2.93
CA VAL A 182 -17.85 -0.73 1.84
C VAL A 182 -19.04 0.19 2.07
N ILE A 183 -18.82 1.49 1.86
CA ILE A 183 -19.85 2.52 1.97
C ILE A 183 -19.79 3.37 0.70
N ILE A 184 -20.84 3.29 -0.09
CA ILE A 184 -20.99 4.05 -1.33
C ILE A 184 -22.07 5.10 -1.11
N GLU A 185 -21.71 6.36 -1.29
CA GLU A 185 -22.65 7.48 -1.33
C GLU A 185 -22.56 8.09 -2.72
N GLU A 186 -23.67 8.14 -3.45
CA GLU A 186 -23.71 8.71 -4.80
C GLU A 186 -24.28 10.12 -4.79
N LYS A 187 -25.02 10.50 -3.74
CA LYS A 187 -25.67 11.79 -3.69
C LYS A 187 -24.69 12.86 -3.24
N ARG A 188 -24.63 13.93 -4.03
CA ARG A 188 -23.86 15.11 -3.69
C ARG A 188 -24.62 15.96 -2.66
N PRO A 189 -23.94 16.59 -1.67
CA PRO A 189 -24.60 17.48 -0.71
C PRO A 189 -25.19 18.74 -1.33
N VAL A 190 -24.56 19.25 -2.39
CA VAL A 190 -24.97 20.44 -3.13
C VAL A 190 -25.24 20.05 -4.58
N ASP A 191 -26.46 20.33 -5.06
CA ASP A 191 -26.87 20.01 -6.42
C ASP A 191 -26.00 20.76 -7.43
N LEU A 192 -25.58 20.06 -8.49
CA LEU A 192 -24.71 20.62 -9.52
C LEU A 192 -25.53 20.91 -10.78
N ARG A 193 -25.46 22.15 -11.26
CA ARG A 193 -26.11 22.59 -12.51
C ARG A 193 -25.07 22.82 -13.60
N HIS A 194 -25.22 22.11 -14.71
CA HIS A 194 -24.32 22.24 -15.85
C HIS A 194 -24.81 23.36 -16.79
N ARG A 195 -23.90 24.26 -17.16
CA ARG A 195 -24.13 25.42 -18.03
C ARG A 195 -23.14 25.43 -19.18
N TYR A 196 -23.59 25.89 -20.34
CA TYR A 196 -22.79 26.09 -21.54
C TYR A 196 -22.82 27.56 -21.91
N LEU A 197 -21.65 28.19 -21.98
CA LEU A 197 -21.52 29.64 -22.21
C LEU A 197 -20.83 29.92 -23.54
N VAL A 198 -21.47 30.72 -24.38
CA VAL A 198 -20.99 31.08 -25.72
C VAL A 198 -21.19 32.56 -25.98
N ALA A 199 -20.27 33.20 -26.71
CA ALA A 199 -20.42 34.56 -27.17
C ALA A 199 -20.79 34.58 -28.67
N GLU A 200 -21.87 35.29 -29.02
CA GLU A 200 -22.26 35.56 -30.40
C GLU A 200 -21.86 36.98 -30.78
N ARG A 201 -20.79 37.11 -31.59
CA ARG A 201 -20.19 38.44 -31.89
C ARG A 201 -20.99 39.30 -32.85
N ASP A 202 -21.89 38.72 -33.61
CA ASP A 202 -22.74 39.48 -34.55
C ASP A 202 -23.75 40.37 -33.81
N VAL A 203 -24.14 39.96 -32.59
CA VAL A 203 -25.08 40.70 -31.72
C VAL A 203 -24.45 41.14 -30.38
N ASP A 204 -23.15 40.89 -30.22
CA ASP A 204 -22.37 41.12 -28.99
C ASP A 204 -23.06 40.59 -27.72
N GLU A 205 -23.59 39.37 -27.80
CA GLU A 205 -24.39 38.74 -26.73
C GLU A 205 -23.66 37.53 -26.13
N LEU A 206 -23.70 37.41 -24.80
CA LEU A 206 -23.32 36.20 -24.06
C LEU A 206 -24.56 35.35 -23.80
N ILE A 207 -24.56 34.13 -24.34
CA ILE A 207 -25.66 33.19 -24.22
C ILE A 207 -25.24 32.07 -23.26
N MET A 208 -25.91 31.97 -22.11
CA MET A 208 -25.74 30.86 -21.16
C MET A 208 -26.94 29.91 -21.26
N LEU A 209 -26.69 28.64 -21.59
CA LEU A 209 -27.72 27.61 -21.73
C LEU A 209 -27.49 26.49 -20.72
N PRO A 210 -28.55 25.86 -20.17
CA PRO A 210 -28.39 24.61 -19.44
C PRO A 210 -27.91 23.50 -20.40
N VAL A 211 -27.01 22.63 -19.94
CA VAL A 211 -26.49 21.51 -20.75
C VAL A 211 -27.57 20.44 -20.96
N PHE A 212 -28.46 20.27 -19.99
CA PHE A 212 -29.55 19.31 -20.03
C PHE A 212 -30.90 20.05 -20.01
N VAL A 213 -31.96 19.38 -20.47
CA VAL A 213 -33.33 19.94 -20.42
C VAL A 213 -33.78 20.12 -18.97
N ASP A 214 -33.49 19.13 -18.14
CA ASP A 214 -33.70 19.16 -16.69
C ASP A 214 -32.35 19.13 -15.97
N ASP A 215 -32.24 19.85 -14.86
CA ASP A 215 -31.00 19.83 -14.05
C ASP A 215 -30.80 18.46 -13.33
N ALA A 216 -31.80 17.57 -13.33
CA ALA A 216 -31.71 16.23 -12.74
C ALA A 216 -31.27 15.19 -13.78
N LEU A 217 -30.12 14.55 -13.55
CA LEU A 217 -29.61 13.47 -14.39
C LEU A 217 -30.22 12.10 -14.02
N PRO A 218 -30.52 11.21 -14.99
CA PRO A 218 -30.26 11.36 -16.43
C PRO A 218 -31.30 12.24 -17.15
N SER A 219 -30.84 13.17 -17.99
CA SER A 219 -31.69 14.06 -18.80
C SER A 219 -31.07 14.22 -20.20
N PRO A 220 -31.87 14.35 -21.28
CA PRO A 220 -31.34 14.55 -22.62
C PRO A 220 -30.59 15.89 -22.76
N PRO A 221 -29.60 15.96 -23.68
CA PRO A 221 -28.91 17.22 -23.98
C PRO A 221 -29.88 18.30 -24.45
N ASN A 222 -29.61 19.55 -24.08
CA ASN A 222 -30.47 20.68 -24.44
C ASN A 222 -30.54 20.88 -25.97
N PRO A 223 -31.74 20.80 -26.58
CA PRO A 223 -31.91 20.93 -28.03
C PRO A 223 -31.52 22.32 -28.56
N ASP A 224 -31.62 23.37 -27.74
CA ASP A 224 -31.26 24.73 -28.14
C ASP A 224 -29.76 24.88 -28.31
N ALA A 225 -29.00 24.32 -27.38
CA ALA A 225 -27.55 24.30 -27.46
C ALA A 225 -27.05 23.41 -28.63
N VAL A 226 -27.68 22.25 -28.86
CA VAL A 226 -27.40 21.41 -30.06
C VAL A 226 -27.68 22.19 -31.35
N ARG A 227 -28.79 22.93 -31.42
CA ARG A 227 -29.14 23.75 -32.61
C ARG A 227 -28.16 24.90 -32.81
N LEU A 228 -27.72 25.54 -31.74
CA LEU A 228 -26.73 26.61 -31.77
C LEU A 228 -25.39 26.12 -32.32
N ASP A 229 -24.94 24.96 -31.86
CA ASP A 229 -23.67 24.36 -32.26
C ASP A 229 -23.71 23.83 -33.71
N ARG A 230 -24.77 23.09 -34.10
CA ARG A 230 -24.91 22.54 -35.47
C ARG A 230 -25.01 23.59 -36.57
N ARG A 231 -25.49 24.81 -36.26
CA ARG A 231 -25.58 25.91 -37.24
C ARG A 231 -24.21 26.44 -37.69
N THR A 232 -23.12 26.01 -37.06
CA THR A 232 -21.74 26.28 -37.48
C THR A 232 -21.20 25.24 -38.49
N SER A 233 -21.83 24.06 -38.57
CA SER A 233 -21.39 22.92 -39.40
C SER A 233 -22.28 22.79 -40.64
N ARG A 234 -21.77 23.24 -41.80
CA ARG A 234 -22.31 23.13 -43.19
C ARG A 234 -23.80 22.76 -43.35
N GLY A 235 -24.60 23.70 -43.87
CA GLY A 235 -25.99 23.44 -44.24
C GLY A 235 -26.16 22.39 -45.36
N PRO A 236 -27.26 21.61 -45.37
CA PRO A 236 -27.61 20.77 -46.51
C PRO A 236 -28.00 21.66 -47.70
N ARG A 237 -27.40 21.42 -48.87
CA ARG A 237 -27.68 22.07 -50.18
C ARG A 237 -27.07 23.46 -50.44
N GLY A 238 -25.83 23.70 -50.04
CA GLY A 238 -24.96 24.66 -50.76
C GLY A 238 -25.38 26.14 -50.80
N VAL A 239 -26.39 26.56 -50.02
CA VAL A 239 -26.75 27.98 -49.87
C VAL A 239 -25.98 28.54 -48.67
N PRO A 240 -25.10 29.55 -48.84
CA PRO A 240 -24.44 30.20 -47.72
C PRO A 240 -25.47 31.02 -46.95
N ARG A 241 -25.84 30.58 -45.74
CA ARG A 241 -26.36 31.50 -44.73
C ARG A 241 -25.17 32.16 -44.04
N PRO A 242 -25.25 33.43 -43.61
CA PRO A 242 -24.20 34.00 -42.76
C PRO A 242 -24.11 33.12 -41.50
N ALA A 243 -22.97 32.44 -41.34
CA ALA A 243 -22.71 31.65 -40.16
C ALA A 243 -22.61 32.63 -38.99
N ARG A 244 -23.43 32.43 -37.93
CA ARG A 244 -23.30 33.19 -36.69
C ARG A 244 -21.86 33.09 -36.23
N ARG A 245 -21.21 34.23 -35.98
CA ARG A 245 -19.82 34.26 -35.50
C ARG A 245 -19.79 33.95 -34.01
N LEU A 246 -19.95 32.66 -33.69
CA LEU A 246 -19.73 32.14 -32.35
C LEU A 246 -18.24 32.16 -32.05
N VAL A 247 -17.89 32.68 -30.87
CA VAL A 247 -16.52 32.67 -30.36
C VAL A 247 -16.52 32.33 -28.87
N PRO A 248 -15.39 31.88 -28.33
CA PRO A 248 -15.24 31.77 -26.88
C PRO A 248 -15.47 33.13 -26.21
N PRO A 249 -16.24 33.20 -25.10
CA PRO A 249 -16.36 34.41 -24.28
C PRO A 249 -15.00 34.98 -23.90
N ARG A 250 -14.86 36.32 -23.87
CA ARG A 250 -13.67 36.90 -23.25
C ARG A 250 -13.74 36.69 -21.74
N ARG A 251 -12.58 36.58 -21.09
CA ARG A 251 -12.50 36.32 -19.64
C ARG A 251 -13.23 37.39 -18.83
N ALA A 252 -13.05 38.67 -19.15
CA ALA A 252 -13.73 39.75 -18.45
C ALA A 252 -15.26 39.69 -18.59
N GLU A 253 -15.75 39.58 -19.83
CA GLU A 253 -17.17 39.39 -20.16
C GLU A 253 -17.79 38.18 -19.42
N MET A 254 -17.05 37.07 -19.38
CA MET A 254 -17.46 35.85 -18.67
C MET A 254 -17.58 36.10 -17.17
N LEU A 255 -16.58 36.71 -16.54
CA LEU A 255 -16.60 36.97 -15.09
C LEU A 255 -17.68 37.97 -14.70
N GLU A 256 -17.87 39.04 -15.48
CA GLU A 256 -18.97 40.00 -15.27
C GLU A 256 -20.33 39.30 -15.37
N ARG A 257 -20.50 38.39 -16.33
CA ARG A 257 -21.75 37.62 -16.44
C ARG A 257 -21.97 36.70 -15.24
N LEU A 258 -20.92 36.05 -14.73
CA LEU A 258 -21.01 35.22 -13.53
C LEU A 258 -21.36 36.07 -12.30
N ASP A 259 -20.77 37.26 -12.16
CA ASP A 259 -21.06 38.16 -11.04
C ASP A 259 -22.52 38.65 -11.07
N GLN A 260 -23.03 39.03 -12.24
CA GLN A 260 -24.42 39.42 -12.46
C GLN A 260 -25.44 38.30 -12.12
N GLU A 261 -25.07 37.04 -12.33
CA GLU A 261 -25.89 35.88 -11.98
C GLU A 261 -25.62 35.36 -10.55
N GLU A 262 -24.88 36.12 -9.74
CA GLU A 262 -24.45 35.77 -8.38
C GLU A 262 -23.68 34.44 -8.30
N MET A 263 -22.97 34.07 -9.35
CA MET A 263 -22.28 32.78 -9.48
C MET A 263 -20.87 32.78 -8.86
N LEU A 264 -20.39 33.89 -8.30
CA LEU A 264 -19.11 33.99 -7.60
C LEU A 264 -19.21 33.46 -6.14
N PRO A 265 -18.11 32.96 -5.54
CA PRO A 265 -16.76 32.85 -6.10
C PRO A 265 -16.62 31.73 -7.14
N ALA A 266 -15.68 31.89 -8.08
CA ALA A 266 -15.45 30.96 -9.18
C ALA A 266 -14.00 30.47 -9.27
N ILE A 267 -13.84 29.19 -9.59
CA ILE A 267 -12.56 28.62 -10.05
C ILE A 267 -12.64 28.42 -11.56
N VAL A 268 -11.70 29.01 -12.29
CA VAL A 268 -11.61 28.91 -13.75
C VAL A 268 -10.46 27.99 -14.10
N PHE A 269 -10.74 26.80 -14.61
CA PHE A 269 -9.72 25.86 -15.02
C PHE A 269 -9.15 26.22 -16.39
N THR A 270 -7.87 26.59 -16.37
CA THR A 270 -7.04 26.87 -17.53
C THR A 270 -5.86 25.88 -17.51
N PHE A 271 -5.80 24.94 -18.45
CA PHE A 271 -4.78 23.88 -18.49
C PHE A 271 -3.37 24.35 -18.92
N SER A 272 -2.99 25.59 -18.60
CA SER A 272 -1.66 26.15 -18.82
C SER A 272 -1.32 27.12 -17.70
N ARG A 273 -0.11 26.99 -17.14
CA ARG A 273 0.41 27.86 -16.06
C ARG A 273 0.49 29.32 -16.53
N ALA A 274 1.24 29.55 -17.60
CA ALA A 274 1.32 30.85 -18.26
C ALA A 274 -0.08 31.36 -18.66
N GLY A 275 -0.98 30.46 -19.05
CA GLY A 275 -2.37 30.79 -19.35
C GLY A 275 -3.18 31.30 -18.15
N CYS A 276 -2.88 30.84 -16.92
CA CYS A 276 -3.48 31.31 -15.68
C CYS A 276 -2.96 32.71 -15.33
N ASP A 277 -1.64 32.92 -15.35
CA ASP A 277 -1.03 34.23 -15.04
C ASP A 277 -1.48 35.29 -16.04
N GLU A 278 -1.53 34.93 -17.32
CA GLU A 278 -2.05 35.80 -18.37
C GLU A 278 -3.53 36.13 -18.17
N ALA A 279 -4.32 35.20 -17.64
CA ALA A 279 -5.72 35.46 -17.32
C ALA A 279 -5.87 36.54 -16.25
N VAL A 280 -5.06 36.48 -15.20
CA VAL A 280 -5.04 37.50 -14.13
C VAL A 280 -4.62 38.85 -14.71
N ARG A 281 -3.53 38.91 -15.48
CA ARG A 281 -3.06 40.15 -16.12
C ARG A 281 -4.13 40.78 -17.01
N GLN A 282 -4.84 39.98 -17.81
CA GLN A 282 -5.94 40.45 -18.65
C GLN A 282 -7.09 41.04 -17.83
N CYS A 283 -7.44 40.42 -16.70
CA CYS A 283 -8.50 40.90 -15.81
C CYS A 283 -8.10 42.21 -15.12
N VAL A 284 -6.86 42.31 -14.63
CA VAL A 284 -6.31 43.53 -14.02
C VAL A 284 -6.23 44.66 -15.05
N ALA A 285 -5.78 44.37 -16.27
CA ALA A 285 -5.74 45.33 -17.37
C ALA A 285 -7.14 45.83 -17.77
N ALA A 286 -8.15 44.95 -17.68
CA ALA A 286 -9.56 45.30 -17.85
C ALA A 286 -10.16 46.05 -16.65
N ARG A 287 -9.37 46.30 -15.59
CA ARG A 287 -9.76 47.00 -14.36
C ARG A 287 -10.90 46.32 -13.59
N LEU A 288 -10.96 44.99 -13.66
CA LEU A 288 -11.87 44.22 -12.81
C LEU A 288 -11.38 44.27 -11.36
N SER A 289 -12.31 44.48 -10.44
CA SER A 289 -12.04 44.49 -9.00
C SER A 289 -13.28 43.97 -8.27
N TYR A 290 -13.09 42.88 -7.51
CA TYR A 290 -14.15 42.23 -6.73
C TYR A 290 -13.96 42.40 -5.22
N THR A 291 -13.10 43.34 -4.83
CA THR A 291 -12.76 43.67 -3.43
C THR A 291 -13.21 45.08 -3.08
N ASN A 292 -13.65 45.25 -1.83
CA ASN A 292 -13.82 46.57 -1.22
C ASN A 292 -12.53 47.02 -0.48
N ALA A 293 -12.53 48.22 0.11
CA ALA A 293 -11.36 48.78 0.79
C ALA A 293 -10.92 47.97 2.02
N GLU A 294 -11.86 47.42 2.79
CA GLU A 294 -11.57 46.60 3.97
C GLU A 294 -11.01 45.22 3.57
N GLU A 295 -11.62 44.58 2.56
CA GLU A 295 -11.12 43.32 2.00
C GLU A 295 -9.71 43.52 1.44
N ARG A 296 -9.44 44.63 0.74
CA ARG A 296 -8.10 44.93 0.22
C ARG A 296 -7.07 45.09 1.34
N GLN A 297 -7.43 45.73 2.45
CA GLN A 297 -6.53 45.82 3.60
C GLN A 297 -6.22 44.44 4.19
N LYS A 298 -7.23 43.59 4.39
CA LYS A 298 -7.04 42.22 4.88
C LYS A 298 -6.18 41.38 3.94
N ILE A 299 -6.35 41.57 2.63
CA ILE A 299 -5.52 40.91 1.62
C ILE A 299 -4.07 41.40 1.70
N ALA A 300 -3.82 42.70 1.92
CA ALA A 300 -2.47 43.20 2.10
C ALA A 300 -1.81 42.60 3.36
N GLU A 301 -2.52 42.53 4.48
CA GLU A 301 -2.05 41.88 5.71
C GLU A 301 -1.74 40.38 5.49
N LEU A 302 -2.59 39.70 4.71
CA LEU A 302 -2.39 38.30 4.33
C LEU A 302 -1.13 38.11 3.45
N ILE A 303 -0.92 39.00 2.48
CA ILE A 303 0.26 38.99 1.63
C ILE A 303 1.50 39.17 2.50
N ASP A 304 1.53 40.20 3.35
CA ASP A 304 2.67 40.51 4.20
C ASP A 304 2.98 39.34 5.15
N LYS A 305 1.96 38.70 5.73
CA LYS A 305 2.09 37.50 6.58
C LYS A 305 2.84 36.37 5.86
N HIS A 306 2.47 36.06 4.62
CA HIS A 306 3.04 34.94 3.87
C HIS A 306 4.39 35.26 3.23
N THR A 307 4.67 36.52 2.92
CA THR A 307 5.94 36.91 2.27
C THR A 307 6.99 37.48 3.22
N ALA A 308 6.71 37.57 4.53
CA ALA A 308 7.60 38.17 5.52
C ALA A 308 9.03 37.59 5.57
N GLN A 309 9.22 36.33 5.18
CA GLN A 309 10.53 35.66 5.20
C GLN A 309 11.29 35.75 3.87
N ILE A 310 10.71 36.37 2.84
CA ILE A 310 11.31 36.48 1.51
C ILE A 310 11.92 37.88 1.38
N SER A 311 13.13 37.96 0.84
CA SER A 311 13.79 39.25 0.61
C SER A 311 13.09 40.06 -0.49
N ASP A 312 13.17 41.39 -0.43
CA ASP A 312 12.59 42.27 -1.45
C ASP A 312 13.18 42.00 -2.86
N ASP A 313 14.47 41.67 -2.91
CA ASP A 313 15.17 41.33 -4.16
C ASP A 313 14.62 40.03 -4.75
N ASP A 314 14.41 38.98 -3.94
CA ASP A 314 13.80 37.73 -4.38
C ASP A 314 12.35 37.96 -4.82
N LEU A 315 11.57 38.77 -4.10
CA LEU A 315 10.18 39.10 -4.46
C LEU A 315 10.11 39.82 -5.81
N ALA A 316 11.06 40.70 -6.11
CA ALA A 316 11.12 41.37 -7.41
C ALA A 316 11.31 40.39 -8.57
N VAL A 317 12.15 39.35 -8.39
CA VAL A 317 12.36 38.28 -9.38
C VAL A 317 11.10 37.44 -9.59
N LEU A 318 10.29 37.27 -8.53
CA LEU A 318 9.09 36.42 -8.52
C LEU A 318 7.83 37.12 -9.07
N GLU A 319 7.97 38.24 -9.79
CA GLU A 319 6.87 39.06 -10.31
C GLU A 319 5.85 39.49 -9.23
N PHE A 320 6.31 39.67 -7.99
CA PHE A 320 5.46 39.93 -6.82
C PHE A 320 4.49 41.10 -7.01
N GLY A 321 4.90 42.17 -7.70
CA GLY A 321 4.04 43.33 -7.94
C GLY A 321 2.80 43.01 -8.78
N SER A 322 2.95 42.18 -9.82
CA SER A 322 1.83 41.74 -10.68
C SER A 322 0.91 40.80 -9.89
N TRP A 323 1.50 39.87 -9.15
CA TRP A 323 0.78 38.93 -8.30
C TRP A 323 -0.05 39.65 -7.22
N ARG A 324 0.58 40.60 -6.50
CA ARG A 324 -0.07 41.44 -5.47
C ARG A 324 -1.24 42.24 -6.04
N ALA A 325 -1.06 42.88 -7.21
CA ALA A 325 -2.12 43.66 -7.84
C ALA A 325 -3.36 42.81 -8.19
N GLY A 326 -3.15 41.56 -8.63
CA GLY A 326 -4.24 40.61 -8.83
C GLY A 326 -4.97 40.28 -7.53
N LEU A 327 -4.22 39.88 -6.49
CA LEU A 327 -4.79 39.53 -5.19
C LEU A 327 -5.61 40.68 -4.61
N GLU A 328 -5.08 41.91 -4.62
CA GLU A 328 -5.77 43.10 -4.12
C GLU A 328 -7.06 43.43 -4.90
N ALA A 329 -7.20 42.94 -6.14
CA ALA A 329 -8.42 43.01 -6.95
C ALA A 329 -9.37 41.82 -6.71
N GLY A 330 -8.99 40.85 -5.88
CA GLY A 330 -9.77 39.64 -5.59
C GLY A 330 -9.64 38.54 -6.64
N ILE A 331 -8.60 38.60 -7.48
CA ILE A 331 -8.37 37.70 -8.62
C ILE A 331 -6.96 37.11 -8.54
N SER A 332 -6.81 35.80 -8.59
CA SER A 332 -5.47 35.17 -8.56
C SER A 332 -5.32 34.03 -9.54
N SER A 333 -4.07 33.69 -9.86
CA SER A 333 -3.71 32.39 -10.44
C SER A 333 -3.44 31.37 -9.33
N HIS A 334 -3.58 30.08 -9.64
CA HIS A 334 -3.17 28.97 -8.78
C HIS A 334 -2.64 27.81 -9.63
N HIS A 335 -1.32 27.60 -9.58
CA HIS A 335 -0.68 26.49 -10.27
C HIS A 335 0.65 26.14 -9.61
N ALA A 336 1.19 24.98 -9.98
CA ALA A 336 2.46 24.48 -9.43
C ALA A 336 3.71 25.34 -9.75
N GLY A 337 3.59 26.36 -10.60
CA GLY A 337 4.68 27.31 -10.89
C GLY A 337 4.78 28.46 -9.89
N LEU A 338 3.76 28.67 -9.06
CA LEU A 338 3.81 29.61 -7.94
C LEU A 338 4.65 29.01 -6.80
N ILE A 339 5.42 29.86 -6.13
CA ILE A 339 6.09 29.46 -4.90
C ILE A 339 5.05 29.15 -3.80
N PRO A 340 5.30 28.17 -2.92
CA PRO A 340 4.41 27.80 -1.82
C PRO A 340 3.85 28.95 -0.99
N PRO A 341 4.61 29.96 -0.55
CA PRO A 341 4.03 31.10 0.18
C PRO A 341 2.94 31.84 -0.61
N PHE A 342 3.12 31.98 -1.93
CA PHE A 342 2.08 32.60 -2.79
C PHE A 342 0.86 31.70 -2.92
N LYS A 343 1.05 30.38 -3.05
CA LYS A 343 -0.07 29.41 -3.11
C LYS A 343 -0.85 29.40 -1.80
N GLU A 344 -0.15 29.39 -0.67
CA GLU A 344 -0.76 29.40 0.67
C GLU A 344 -1.56 30.69 0.91
N ALA A 345 -1.04 31.85 0.50
CA ALA A 345 -1.78 33.10 0.53
C ALA A 345 -3.06 33.06 -0.33
N VAL A 346 -3.00 32.46 -1.53
CA VAL A 346 -4.18 32.30 -2.40
C VAL A 346 -5.20 31.33 -1.80
N GLU A 347 -4.74 30.22 -1.24
CA GLU A 347 -5.57 29.20 -0.59
C GLU A 347 -6.27 29.77 0.65
N GLU A 348 -5.54 30.46 1.52
CA GLU A 348 -6.08 31.13 2.71
C GLU A 348 -7.05 32.26 2.31
N GLY A 349 -6.66 33.12 1.36
CA GLY A 349 -7.47 34.24 0.89
C GLY A 349 -8.78 33.80 0.24
N PHE A 350 -8.77 32.72 -0.53
CA PHE A 350 -9.99 32.16 -1.12
C PHE A 350 -10.91 31.52 -0.07
N THR A 351 -10.33 30.78 0.90
CA THR A 351 -11.09 30.13 1.97
C THR A 351 -11.76 31.14 2.90
N GLN A 352 -11.09 32.27 3.18
CA GLN A 352 -11.66 33.40 3.93
C GLN A 352 -12.68 34.21 3.11
N GLY A 353 -12.89 33.87 1.83
CA GLY A 353 -13.80 34.58 0.94
C GLY A 353 -13.30 35.94 0.48
N LEU A 354 -12.02 36.26 0.66
CA LEU A 354 -11.39 37.50 0.19
C LEU A 354 -11.17 37.48 -1.32
N LEU A 355 -10.76 36.33 -1.86
CA LEU A 355 -10.60 36.12 -3.31
C LEU A 355 -11.89 35.59 -3.92
N LYS A 356 -12.37 36.22 -4.99
CA LYS A 356 -13.62 35.84 -5.67
C LYS A 356 -13.39 35.02 -6.93
N VAL A 357 -12.22 35.16 -7.56
CA VAL A 357 -11.89 34.45 -8.81
C VAL A 357 -10.49 33.85 -8.72
N VAL A 358 -10.36 32.56 -9.02
CA VAL A 358 -9.06 31.88 -9.12
C VAL A 358 -8.93 31.18 -10.47
N PHE A 359 -7.93 31.54 -11.26
CA PHE A 359 -7.54 30.83 -12.48
C PHE A 359 -6.56 29.71 -12.12
N ALA A 360 -6.97 28.46 -12.32
CA ALA A 360 -6.22 27.32 -11.82
C ALA A 360 -5.90 26.28 -12.89
N THR A 361 -4.75 25.62 -12.74
CA THR A 361 -4.48 24.37 -13.46
C THR A 361 -5.20 23.19 -12.80
N GLU A 362 -5.25 22.05 -13.49
CA GLU A 362 -5.84 20.80 -12.98
C GLU A 362 -5.33 20.41 -11.58
N THR A 363 -4.08 20.76 -11.23
CA THR A 363 -3.50 20.45 -9.92
C THR A 363 -4.31 20.95 -8.72
N LEU A 364 -5.17 21.97 -8.89
CA LEU A 364 -6.04 22.45 -7.82
C LEU A 364 -7.23 21.51 -7.57
N SER A 365 -7.66 20.72 -8.56
CA SER A 365 -8.76 19.75 -8.37
C SER A 365 -8.37 18.63 -7.40
N LEU A 366 -7.08 18.49 -7.13
CA LEU A 366 -6.48 17.43 -6.34
C LEU A 366 -6.38 17.80 -4.85
N GLY A 367 -7.37 17.37 -4.05
CA GLY A 367 -7.28 17.30 -2.59
C GLY A 367 -7.38 18.59 -1.75
N ILE A 368 -7.01 19.78 -2.25
CA ILE A 368 -6.99 21.02 -1.42
C ILE A 368 -8.40 21.53 -1.12
N ASN A 369 -8.71 21.94 0.12
CA ASN A 369 -10.05 22.42 0.50
C ASN A 369 -10.36 23.86 -0.01
N MET A 370 -10.61 24.01 -1.31
CA MET A 370 -11.04 25.27 -1.93
C MET A 370 -12.35 25.09 -2.72
N PRO A 371 -13.52 24.96 -2.07
CA PRO A 371 -14.79 24.89 -2.76
C PRO A 371 -15.23 26.28 -3.25
N ALA A 372 -15.66 26.37 -4.50
CA ALA A 372 -16.19 27.58 -5.12
C ALA A 372 -17.69 27.46 -5.33
N ARG A 373 -18.45 28.54 -5.53
CA ARG A 373 -19.86 28.41 -5.97
C ARG A 373 -19.93 27.90 -7.41
N THR A 374 -18.98 28.32 -8.24
CA THR A 374 -18.90 27.97 -9.67
C THR A 374 -17.54 27.42 -10.05
N VAL A 375 -17.54 26.43 -10.94
CA VAL A 375 -16.36 25.98 -11.67
C VAL A 375 -16.58 26.28 -13.15
N VAL A 376 -15.59 26.93 -13.76
CA VAL A 376 -15.56 27.20 -15.20
C VAL A 376 -14.47 26.34 -15.84
N ILE A 377 -14.76 25.71 -16.97
CA ILE A 377 -13.78 24.93 -17.75
C ILE A 377 -13.61 25.63 -19.10
N GLU A 378 -12.43 26.25 -19.32
CA GLU A 378 -12.18 27.02 -20.56
C GLU A 378 -12.00 26.11 -21.79
N LYS A 379 -11.41 24.93 -21.61
CA LYS A 379 -11.13 23.96 -22.67
C LYS A 379 -11.41 22.55 -22.16
N LEU A 380 -11.80 21.63 -23.03
CA LEU A 380 -11.98 20.21 -22.69
C LEU A 380 -10.84 19.31 -23.18
N THR A 381 -9.77 19.92 -23.69
CA THR A 381 -8.55 19.24 -24.07
C THR A 381 -7.38 19.74 -23.22
N LYS A 382 -6.51 18.82 -22.82
CA LYS A 382 -5.29 19.11 -22.06
C LYS A 382 -4.08 18.50 -22.74
N PHE A 383 -2.91 19.09 -22.52
CA PHE A 383 -1.64 18.55 -23.03
C PHE A 383 -1.08 17.57 -22.01
N THR A 384 -0.76 16.34 -22.44
CA THR A 384 -0.23 15.28 -21.57
C THR A 384 1.30 15.20 -21.55
N GLY A 385 1.99 16.11 -22.25
CA GLY A 385 3.44 16.08 -22.45
C GLY A 385 3.81 15.64 -23.86
N GLU A 386 3.03 14.74 -24.45
CA GLU A 386 3.23 14.22 -25.81
C GLU A 386 2.08 14.65 -26.75
N HIS A 387 0.84 14.57 -26.28
CA HIS A 387 -0.35 14.77 -27.10
C HIS A 387 -1.41 15.63 -26.38
N HIS A 388 -2.36 16.16 -27.16
CA HIS A 388 -3.54 16.80 -26.61
C HIS A 388 -4.67 15.78 -26.47
N ASP A 389 -4.97 15.41 -25.22
CA ASP A 389 -6.04 14.47 -24.90
C ASP A 389 -7.31 15.19 -24.46
N PHE A 390 -8.44 14.59 -24.81
CA PHE A 390 -9.75 15.01 -24.32
C PHE A 390 -9.94 14.57 -22.88
N LEU A 391 -10.55 15.42 -22.04
CA LEU A 391 -10.81 15.08 -20.63
C LEU A 391 -11.65 13.80 -20.53
N THR A 392 -11.30 12.96 -19.56
CA THR A 392 -12.10 11.80 -19.18
C THR A 392 -13.29 12.21 -18.31
N PRO A 393 -14.36 11.39 -18.22
CA PRO A 393 -15.46 11.63 -17.28
C PRO A 393 -15.02 11.78 -15.82
N GLY A 394 -14.04 10.97 -15.38
CA GLY A 394 -13.43 11.07 -14.06
C GLY A 394 -12.78 12.44 -13.81
N GLU A 395 -11.94 12.90 -14.71
CA GLU A 395 -11.29 14.23 -14.61
C GLU A 395 -12.32 15.36 -14.61
N TYR A 396 -13.31 15.30 -15.51
CA TYR A 396 -14.40 16.28 -15.53
C TYR A 396 -15.16 16.33 -14.20
N THR A 397 -15.45 15.17 -13.61
CA THR A 397 -16.13 15.06 -12.31
C THR A 397 -15.27 15.59 -11.16
N GLN A 398 -13.95 15.37 -11.19
CA GLN A 398 -13.01 15.92 -10.20
C GLN A 398 -12.98 17.45 -10.24
N LEU A 399 -12.93 18.05 -11.45
CA LEU A 399 -12.93 19.50 -11.62
C LEU A 399 -14.26 20.11 -11.13
N THR A 400 -15.37 19.61 -11.66
CA THR A 400 -16.72 20.13 -11.34
C THR A 400 -17.16 19.81 -9.92
N GLY A 401 -16.57 18.79 -9.27
CA GLY A 401 -16.77 18.45 -7.87
C GLY A 401 -16.43 19.58 -6.89
N ARG A 402 -15.68 20.61 -7.34
CA ARG A 402 -15.36 21.82 -6.56
C ARG A 402 -16.47 22.88 -6.52
N ALA A 403 -17.50 22.76 -7.37
CA ALA A 403 -18.56 23.78 -7.49
C ALA A 403 -19.74 23.53 -6.54
N GLY A 404 -20.00 24.39 -5.57
CA GLY A 404 -21.03 24.26 -4.55
C GLY A 404 -20.40 24.03 -3.18
N ARG A 405 -20.46 25.05 -2.33
CA ARG A 405 -19.93 25.05 -0.96
C ARG A 405 -20.99 24.48 -0.01
N ARG A 406 -20.68 23.35 0.62
CA ARG A 406 -21.58 22.69 1.56
C ARG A 406 -21.92 23.63 2.72
N GLY A 407 -23.22 23.78 3.02
CA GLY A 407 -23.71 24.63 4.10
C GLY A 407 -23.81 26.12 3.75
N ILE A 408 -23.34 26.54 2.57
CA ILE A 408 -23.39 27.92 2.09
C ILE A 408 -24.23 28.03 0.83
N ASP A 409 -23.93 27.19 -0.18
CA ASP A 409 -24.62 27.21 -1.47
C ASP A 409 -25.73 26.14 -1.52
N SER A 410 -26.90 26.52 -2.02
CA SER A 410 -27.97 25.55 -2.35
C SER A 410 -27.70 24.83 -3.68
N VAL A 411 -26.96 25.48 -4.57
CA VAL A 411 -26.66 25.00 -5.93
C VAL A 411 -25.23 25.40 -6.28
N GLY A 412 -24.46 24.46 -6.83
CA GLY A 412 -23.19 24.72 -7.48
C GLY A 412 -23.33 24.69 -9.00
N TYR A 413 -22.44 25.40 -9.69
CA TYR A 413 -22.50 25.52 -11.15
C TYR A 413 -21.23 25.00 -11.84
N ALA A 414 -21.40 24.19 -12.87
CA ALA A 414 -20.33 23.77 -13.77
C ALA A 414 -20.54 24.43 -15.14
N VAL A 415 -19.72 25.43 -15.47
CA VAL A 415 -19.83 26.21 -16.71
C VAL A 415 -18.75 25.76 -17.68
N VAL A 416 -19.13 25.29 -18.87
CA VAL A 416 -18.19 24.95 -19.95
C VAL A 416 -18.26 26.05 -21.01
N LEU A 417 -17.10 26.59 -21.38
CA LEU A 417 -17.02 27.59 -22.44
C LEU A 417 -17.09 26.95 -23.81
N TRP A 418 -17.76 27.60 -24.75
CA TRP A 418 -17.82 27.18 -26.14
C TRP A 418 -16.43 27.23 -26.79
N SER A 419 -16.14 26.21 -27.60
CA SER A 419 -14.91 26.07 -28.36
C SER A 419 -15.24 25.54 -29.75
N PRO A 420 -14.58 26.02 -30.83
CA PRO A 420 -14.80 25.48 -32.17
C PRO A 420 -14.30 24.03 -32.32
N TRP A 421 -13.52 23.52 -31.35
CA TRP A 421 -12.89 22.21 -31.38
C TRP A 421 -13.67 21.13 -30.62
N THR A 422 -14.75 21.49 -29.93
CA THR A 422 -15.51 20.57 -29.09
C THR A 422 -17.00 20.77 -29.31
N THR A 423 -17.70 19.70 -29.69
CA THR A 423 -19.15 19.80 -29.92
C THR A 423 -19.92 19.79 -28.61
N PHE A 424 -21.10 20.38 -28.62
CA PHE A 424 -21.99 20.37 -27.47
C PHE A 424 -22.36 18.93 -27.04
N GLU A 425 -22.54 18.00 -27.98
CA GLU A 425 -22.80 16.59 -27.65
C GLU A 425 -21.64 15.94 -26.87
N GLN A 426 -20.39 16.32 -27.13
CA GLN A 426 -19.24 15.84 -26.36
C GLN A 426 -19.26 16.40 -24.93
N VAL A 427 -19.63 17.68 -24.76
CA VAL A 427 -19.82 18.31 -23.44
C VAL A 427 -20.88 17.56 -22.63
N ALA A 428 -22.05 17.32 -23.23
CA ALA A 428 -23.14 16.60 -22.58
C ALA A 428 -22.76 15.12 -22.28
N GLY A 429 -21.95 14.50 -23.13
CA GLY A 429 -21.39 13.17 -22.91
C GLY A 429 -20.49 13.08 -21.68
N LEU A 430 -19.64 14.08 -21.44
CA LEU A 430 -18.83 14.16 -20.22
C LEU A 430 -19.69 14.40 -18.98
N ALA A 431 -20.59 15.39 -19.05
CA ALA A 431 -21.42 15.77 -17.92
C ALA A 431 -22.45 14.68 -17.51
N SER A 432 -22.79 13.76 -18.40
CA SER A 432 -23.74 12.66 -18.11
C SER A 432 -23.08 11.43 -17.46
N ARG A 433 -21.77 11.22 -17.64
CA ARG A 433 -21.05 10.05 -17.11
C ARG A 433 -20.40 10.41 -15.77
N ARG A 434 -20.76 9.69 -14.70
CA ARG A 434 -20.40 10.09 -13.32
C ARG A 434 -19.10 9.48 -12.78
N THR A 435 -18.68 8.31 -13.25
CA THR A 435 -17.60 7.55 -12.59
C THR A 435 -16.85 6.61 -13.54
N ASP A 436 -15.52 6.64 -13.47
CA ASP A 436 -14.65 5.64 -14.08
C ASP A 436 -14.31 4.53 -13.08
N ALA A 437 -13.92 3.36 -13.60
CA ALA A 437 -13.46 2.25 -12.77
C ALA A 437 -12.00 2.44 -12.38
N LEU A 438 -11.69 2.22 -11.10
CA LEU A 438 -10.34 2.21 -10.57
C LEU A 438 -9.52 1.10 -11.23
N ARG A 439 -8.34 1.46 -11.75
CA ARG A 439 -7.40 0.52 -12.36
C ARG A 439 -6.10 0.46 -11.55
N SER A 440 -5.56 -0.73 -11.38
CA SER A 440 -4.22 -0.91 -10.81
C SER A 440 -3.15 -0.41 -11.79
N SER A 441 -2.17 0.33 -11.28
CA SER A 441 -0.93 0.66 -11.99
C SER A 441 0.28 -0.13 -11.48
N PHE A 442 0.04 -1.16 -10.64
CA PHE A 442 1.08 -1.92 -9.97
C PHE A 442 2.03 -2.61 -10.95
N ARG A 443 3.33 -2.35 -10.78
CA ARG A 443 4.41 -2.94 -11.58
C ARG A 443 5.65 -3.13 -10.71
N PRO A 444 6.44 -4.18 -10.94
CA PRO A 444 7.71 -4.34 -10.26
C PRO A 444 8.69 -3.22 -10.65
N THR A 445 9.19 -2.50 -9.66
CA THR A 445 10.26 -1.49 -9.81
C THR A 445 11.59 -2.04 -9.31
N TYR A 446 12.71 -1.39 -9.65
CA TYR A 446 14.04 -1.82 -9.19
C TYR A 446 14.16 -1.75 -7.67
N ASN A 447 13.85 -0.60 -7.08
CA ASN A 447 13.81 -0.42 -5.63
C ASN A 447 12.89 -1.42 -4.92
N MET A 448 11.68 -1.66 -5.42
CA MET A 448 10.78 -2.68 -4.84
C MET A 448 11.41 -4.08 -4.90
N THR A 449 12.04 -4.43 -6.01
CA THR A 449 12.63 -5.76 -6.20
C THR A 449 13.78 -6.01 -5.21
N VAL A 450 14.69 -5.05 -5.02
CA VAL A 450 15.77 -5.21 -4.03
C VAL A 450 15.23 -5.24 -2.60
N ASN A 451 14.23 -4.43 -2.26
CA ASN A 451 13.62 -4.46 -0.92
C ASN A 451 12.88 -5.78 -0.63
N LEU A 452 12.23 -6.37 -1.64
CA LEU A 452 11.62 -7.69 -1.51
C LEU A 452 12.67 -8.80 -1.32
N VAL A 453 13.78 -8.75 -2.07
CA VAL A 453 14.88 -9.72 -1.94
C VAL A 453 15.57 -9.62 -0.57
N ASP A 454 15.77 -8.41 -0.06
CA ASP A 454 16.38 -8.16 1.25
C ASP A 454 15.56 -8.75 2.40
N LYS A 455 14.23 -8.61 2.33
CA LYS A 455 13.33 -8.95 3.43
C LYS A 455 12.74 -10.35 3.36
N TYR A 456 12.52 -10.87 2.17
CA TYR A 456 11.63 -12.00 1.96
C TYR A 456 12.30 -13.08 1.12
N SER A 457 11.89 -14.32 1.32
CA SER A 457 12.30 -15.42 0.43
C SER A 457 11.78 -15.21 -1.00
N PRO A 458 12.34 -15.90 -2.01
CA PRO A 458 11.85 -15.83 -3.40
C PRO A 458 10.35 -16.03 -3.50
N GLU A 459 9.87 -17.01 -2.77
CA GLU A 459 8.49 -17.46 -2.91
C GLU A 459 7.57 -16.55 -2.14
N ARG A 460 8.05 -16.04 -1.00
CA ARG A 460 7.34 -15.01 -0.26
C ARG A 460 7.18 -13.73 -1.08
N SER A 461 8.20 -13.32 -1.82
CA SER A 461 8.14 -12.15 -2.70
C SER A 461 7.12 -12.34 -3.83
N GLN A 462 7.11 -13.51 -4.47
CA GLN A 462 6.12 -13.83 -5.51
C GLN A 462 4.68 -13.82 -4.96
N GLN A 463 4.47 -14.36 -3.74
CA GLN A 463 3.18 -14.35 -3.08
C GLN A 463 2.66 -12.92 -2.86
N LEU A 464 3.51 -12.03 -2.36
CA LEU A 464 3.13 -10.63 -2.10
C LEU A 464 2.72 -9.92 -3.40
N LEU A 465 3.38 -10.20 -4.52
CA LEU A 465 2.98 -9.66 -5.83
C LEU A 465 1.63 -10.21 -6.29
N ASN A 466 1.35 -11.49 -6.01
CA ASN A 466 0.06 -12.10 -6.32
C ASN A 466 -1.09 -11.54 -5.47
N LEU A 467 -0.79 -10.81 -4.38
CA LEU A 467 -1.81 -10.10 -3.59
C LEU A 467 -2.21 -8.74 -4.18
N SER A 468 -1.56 -8.29 -5.27
CA SER A 468 -1.87 -7.02 -5.92
C SER A 468 -3.33 -6.92 -6.41
N PHE A 469 -3.84 -5.70 -6.53
CA PHE A 469 -5.18 -5.45 -7.04
C PHE A 469 -5.29 -5.85 -8.52
N ALA A 470 -4.22 -5.68 -9.30
CA ALA A 470 -4.12 -6.17 -10.67
C ALA A 470 -4.38 -7.69 -10.74
N GLN A 471 -3.75 -8.47 -9.86
CA GLN A 471 -3.92 -9.92 -9.82
C GLN A 471 -5.32 -10.31 -9.34
N PHE A 472 -5.88 -9.60 -8.35
CA PHE A 472 -7.26 -9.82 -7.90
C PHE A 472 -8.29 -9.59 -9.01
N TYR A 473 -8.06 -8.56 -9.83
CA TYR A 473 -8.91 -8.27 -10.98
C TYR A 473 -8.82 -9.38 -12.04
N ALA A 474 -7.63 -9.94 -12.24
CA ALA A 474 -7.39 -11.02 -13.20
C ALA A 474 -7.91 -12.39 -12.71
N ASP A 475 -7.65 -12.74 -11.46
CA ASP A 475 -8.02 -14.02 -10.83
C ASP A 475 -8.19 -13.88 -9.31
N ARG A 476 -9.45 -13.81 -8.86
CA ARG A 476 -9.81 -13.71 -7.44
C ARG A 476 -9.41 -14.96 -6.62
N ASP A 477 -9.44 -16.15 -7.23
CA ASP A 477 -9.18 -17.41 -6.53
C ASP A 477 -7.70 -17.53 -6.14
N VAL A 478 -6.81 -17.02 -7.01
CA VAL A 478 -5.37 -16.91 -6.72
C VAL A 478 -5.15 -16.05 -5.48
N VAL A 479 -5.73 -14.86 -5.41
CA VAL A 479 -5.54 -13.95 -4.26
C VAL A 479 -6.12 -14.53 -2.97
N ALA A 480 -7.30 -15.16 -3.04
CA ALA A 480 -7.89 -15.83 -1.88
C ALA A 480 -7.08 -17.04 -1.40
N MET A 481 -6.39 -17.74 -2.30
CA MET A 481 -5.44 -18.79 -1.93
C MET A 481 -4.19 -18.20 -1.26
N GLU A 482 -3.59 -17.17 -1.86
CA GLU A 482 -2.37 -16.53 -1.35
C GLU A 482 -2.60 -15.85 0.00
N THR A 483 -3.76 -15.22 0.22
CA THR A 483 -4.09 -14.65 1.53
C THR A 483 -4.25 -15.73 2.61
N ARG A 484 -4.75 -16.92 2.26
CA ARG A 484 -4.79 -18.03 3.22
C ARG A 484 -3.38 -18.50 3.57
N LEU A 485 -2.48 -18.53 2.59
CA LEU A 485 -1.07 -18.81 2.83
C LEU A 485 -0.42 -17.74 3.72
N GLU A 486 -0.69 -16.46 3.46
CA GLU A 486 -0.24 -15.30 4.25
C GLU A 486 -0.55 -15.46 5.75
N ARG A 487 -1.83 -15.71 6.07
CA ARG A 487 -2.27 -15.91 7.47
C ARG A 487 -1.60 -17.11 8.12
N ARG A 488 -1.30 -18.16 7.35
CA ARG A 488 -0.58 -19.34 7.83
C ARG A 488 0.89 -19.05 8.07
N PHE A 489 1.55 -18.27 7.22
CA PHE A 489 2.93 -17.82 7.46
C PHE A 489 3.05 -16.98 8.74
N LYS A 490 2.11 -16.07 9.00
CA LYS A 490 2.09 -15.33 10.27
C LYS A 490 1.92 -16.26 11.47
N SER A 491 0.97 -17.20 11.38
CA SER A 491 0.76 -18.22 12.43
C SER A 491 2.01 -19.08 12.63
N LEU A 492 2.74 -19.40 11.55
CA LEU A 492 4.00 -20.11 11.58
C LEU A 492 5.07 -19.31 12.32
N GLU A 493 5.19 -18.01 12.04
CA GLU A 493 6.17 -17.13 12.69
C GLU A 493 5.91 -17.05 14.19
N GLU A 494 4.65 -16.85 14.59
CA GLU A 494 4.23 -16.84 16.00
C GLU A 494 4.49 -18.19 16.70
N ALA A 495 4.17 -19.30 16.04
CA ALA A 495 4.47 -20.64 16.55
C ALA A 495 5.99 -20.88 16.65
N THR A 496 6.76 -20.37 15.69
CA THR A 496 8.24 -20.47 15.68
C THR A 496 8.85 -19.68 16.83
N LYS A 497 8.38 -18.46 17.09
CA LYS A 497 8.81 -17.65 18.25
C LYS A 497 8.52 -18.35 19.58
N ARG A 498 7.37 -19.04 19.69
CA ARG A 498 7.01 -19.85 20.87
C ARG A 498 7.80 -21.17 20.96
N ALA A 499 8.33 -21.67 19.85
CA ALA A 499 9.07 -22.92 19.76
C ALA A 499 10.59 -22.74 19.95
N VAL A 500 10.99 -21.87 20.88
CA VAL A 500 12.39 -21.62 21.24
C VAL A 500 12.58 -21.89 22.73
N SER A 501 13.61 -22.66 23.08
CA SER A 501 14.03 -22.85 24.46
C SER A 501 15.24 -21.97 24.77
N GLY A 502 15.20 -21.22 25.87
CA GLY A 502 16.36 -20.47 26.37
C GLY A 502 17.45 -21.36 26.98
N TYR A 503 17.19 -22.66 27.13
CA TYR A 503 18.07 -23.60 27.83
C TYR A 503 18.94 -24.44 26.89
N GLY A 504 18.72 -24.40 25.57
CA GLY A 504 19.56 -25.10 24.58
C GLY A 504 18.84 -25.36 23.26
N ASP A 505 19.46 -26.13 22.37
CA ASP A 505 18.90 -26.47 21.06
C ASP A 505 17.69 -27.41 21.18
N LEU A 506 16.53 -26.92 20.78
CA LEU A 506 15.28 -27.68 20.82
C LEU A 506 15.27 -28.83 19.81
N GLU A 507 15.89 -28.68 18.63
CA GLU A 507 15.80 -29.67 17.56
C GLU A 507 16.57 -30.94 17.92
N SER A 508 17.80 -30.83 18.45
CA SER A 508 18.53 -31.98 18.97
C SER A 508 17.78 -32.71 20.09
N TYR A 509 17.06 -32.00 20.97
CA TYR A 509 16.19 -32.63 21.97
C TYR A 509 15.01 -33.39 21.33
N ARG A 510 14.37 -32.79 20.32
CA ARG A 510 13.26 -33.42 19.59
C ARG A 510 13.72 -34.64 18.79
N GLU A 511 14.92 -34.63 18.21
CA GLU A 511 15.53 -35.78 17.56
C GLU A 511 15.72 -36.96 18.53
N LEU A 512 16.19 -36.68 19.76
CA LEU A 512 16.31 -37.72 20.81
C LEU A 512 14.95 -38.30 21.20
N LEU A 513 13.93 -37.46 21.35
CA LEU A 513 12.55 -37.90 21.62
C LEU A 513 11.96 -38.72 20.46
N ASN A 514 12.21 -38.30 19.22
CA ASN A 514 11.76 -39.00 18.02
C ASN A 514 12.46 -40.35 17.88
N THR A 515 13.77 -40.41 18.11
CA THR A 515 14.54 -41.66 18.15
C THR A 515 13.99 -42.59 19.22
N GLN A 516 13.68 -42.09 20.43
CA GLN A 516 13.07 -42.90 21.48
C GLN A 516 11.67 -43.42 21.08
N LYS A 517 10.86 -42.59 20.41
CA LYS A 517 9.53 -42.96 19.91
C LYS A 517 9.63 -43.99 18.79
N GLN A 518 10.59 -43.84 17.88
CA GLN A 518 10.89 -44.80 16.82
C GLN A 518 11.37 -46.13 17.41
N GLU A 519 12.31 -46.14 18.36
CA GLU A 519 12.74 -47.36 19.06
C GLU A 519 11.60 -48.05 19.80
N ARG A 520 10.69 -47.29 20.44
CA ARG A 520 9.48 -47.85 21.08
C ARG A 520 8.51 -48.41 20.06
N SER A 521 8.34 -47.77 18.90
CA SER A 521 7.47 -48.23 17.83
C SER A 521 8.05 -49.43 17.07
N ALA A 522 9.37 -49.47 16.87
CA ALA A 522 10.12 -50.58 16.30
C ALA A 522 10.09 -51.79 17.24
N ALA A 523 10.24 -51.57 18.55
CA ALA A 523 10.07 -52.62 19.56
C ALA A 523 8.62 -53.16 19.61
N ARG A 524 7.61 -52.33 19.29
CA ARG A 524 6.21 -52.78 19.11
C ARG A 524 6.02 -53.54 17.80
N LYS A 525 6.67 -53.13 16.70
CA LYS A 525 6.65 -53.83 15.39
C LYS A 525 7.44 -55.15 15.40
N LEU A 526 8.50 -55.26 16.20
CA LEU A 526 9.26 -56.50 16.44
C LEU A 526 8.46 -57.59 17.17
N GLY A 527 7.27 -57.25 17.69
CA GLY A 527 6.31 -58.23 18.23
C GLY A 527 5.72 -59.18 17.17
N ASN A 528 5.98 -58.94 15.88
CA ASN A 528 5.49 -59.74 14.76
C ASN A 528 6.41 -60.96 14.46
N ASP A 529 6.80 -61.71 15.49
CA ASP A 529 7.57 -62.96 15.35
C ASP A 529 6.69 -64.03 14.65
N PRO A 530 7.08 -64.59 13.49
CA PRO A 530 6.32 -65.64 12.80
C PRO A 530 5.98 -66.84 13.72
N LYS A 531 6.82 -67.09 14.74
CA LYS A 531 6.57 -68.14 15.73
C LYS A 531 5.40 -67.82 16.67
N GLN A 532 5.10 -66.55 16.95
CA GLN A 532 3.96 -66.18 17.79
C GLN A 532 2.64 -66.29 17.04
N ARG A 533 2.62 -65.94 15.75
CA ARG A 533 1.45 -66.16 14.88
C ARG A 533 1.06 -67.63 14.82
N ALA A 534 2.04 -68.52 14.61
CA ALA A 534 1.81 -69.97 14.60
C ALA A 534 1.29 -70.52 15.96
N VAL A 535 1.76 -69.98 17.08
CA VAL A 535 1.25 -70.38 18.42
C VAL A 535 -0.20 -69.93 18.60
N VAL A 536 -0.55 -68.70 18.21
CA VAL A 536 -1.92 -68.18 18.35
C VAL A 536 -2.90 -68.84 17.38
N GLU A 537 -2.46 -69.18 16.16
CA GLU A 537 -3.22 -69.97 15.20
C GLU A 537 -3.53 -71.38 15.73
N GLY A 538 -2.62 -71.97 16.49
CA GLY A 538 -2.76 -73.32 17.05
C GLY A 538 -3.55 -73.42 18.36
N LEU A 539 -4.00 -72.31 18.96
CA LEU A 539 -4.73 -72.34 20.25
C LEU A 539 -6.14 -72.90 20.11
N LYS A 540 -6.52 -73.84 20.97
CA LYS A 540 -7.86 -74.42 20.99
C LYS A 540 -8.64 -73.99 22.23
N PRO A 541 -9.99 -73.88 22.16
CA PRO A 541 -10.83 -73.76 23.35
C PRO A 541 -10.50 -74.88 24.34
N GLY A 542 -10.20 -74.53 25.59
CA GLY A 542 -9.74 -75.45 26.63
C GLY A 542 -8.25 -75.34 26.94
N ASP A 543 -7.45 -74.72 26.07
CA ASP A 543 -6.01 -74.55 26.33
C ASP A 543 -5.75 -73.58 27.49
N VAL A 544 -4.81 -73.97 28.36
CA VAL A 544 -4.33 -73.15 29.48
C VAL A 544 -3.00 -72.52 29.09
N LEU A 545 -2.89 -71.20 29.25
CA LEU A 545 -1.66 -70.44 28.99
C LEU A 545 -1.14 -69.83 30.29
N TRP A 546 0.15 -69.52 30.31
CA TRP A 546 0.81 -68.84 31.42
C TRP A 546 1.32 -67.48 30.97
N LEU A 547 0.75 -66.40 31.51
CA LEU A 547 1.14 -65.03 31.15
C LEU A 547 2.19 -64.49 32.13
N ALA A 548 3.44 -64.37 31.67
CA ALA A 548 4.50 -63.70 32.40
C ALA A 548 4.22 -62.19 32.53
N GLY A 549 4.33 -61.62 33.73
CA GLY A 549 4.13 -60.19 34.00
C GLY A 549 2.74 -59.79 34.51
N ARG A 550 1.68 -60.59 34.24
CA ARG A 550 0.33 -60.40 34.84
C ARG A 550 -0.08 -61.51 35.82
N GLY A 551 0.84 -62.40 36.17
CA GLY A 551 0.76 -63.22 37.38
C GLY A 551 -0.34 -64.27 37.43
N GLY A 552 -0.66 -64.96 36.33
CA GLY A 552 -1.62 -66.06 36.43
C GLY A 552 -1.83 -66.93 35.19
N LYS A 553 -2.38 -68.12 35.45
CA LYS A 553 -2.96 -69.03 34.46
C LYS A 553 -4.21 -68.40 33.83
N VAL A 554 -4.33 -68.55 32.52
CA VAL A 554 -5.49 -68.11 31.74
C VAL A 554 -6.01 -69.29 30.91
N LEU A 555 -7.32 -69.34 30.69
CA LEU A 555 -7.98 -70.39 29.90
C LEU A 555 -8.52 -69.79 28.59
N VAL A 556 -8.27 -70.46 27.48
CA VAL A 556 -8.85 -70.11 26.17
C VAL A 556 -10.31 -70.58 26.12
N LEU A 557 -11.23 -69.64 25.94
CA LEU A 557 -12.67 -69.93 25.86
C LEU A 557 -13.17 -70.07 24.43
N SER A 558 -12.63 -69.30 23.48
CA SER A 558 -13.01 -69.37 22.06
C SER A 558 -12.00 -68.63 21.19
N GLN A 559 -11.86 -69.02 19.92
CA GLN A 559 -11.07 -68.31 18.92
C GLN A 559 -11.97 -67.89 17.76
N GLN A 560 -11.77 -66.68 17.23
CA GLN A 560 -12.48 -66.15 16.06
C GLN A 560 -11.47 -65.56 15.07
N THR A 561 -11.60 -65.88 13.79
CA THR A 561 -10.76 -65.32 12.72
C THR A 561 -11.58 -64.34 11.89
N LYS A 562 -11.14 -63.08 11.77
CA LYS A 562 -11.79 -62.03 10.95
C LYS A 562 -10.78 -61.33 10.05
N ARG A 563 -11.02 -61.31 8.73
CA ARG A 563 -10.32 -60.51 7.69
C ARG A 563 -8.86 -60.16 8.08
N SER A 564 -7.98 -61.16 8.19
CA SER A 564 -6.54 -61.07 8.53
C SER A 564 -6.12 -60.88 10.01
N SER A 565 -7.07 -60.96 10.97
CA SER A 565 -6.79 -60.90 12.41
C SER A 565 -7.46 -62.05 13.18
N ILE A 566 -6.73 -62.65 14.14
CA ILE A 566 -7.24 -63.70 15.03
C ILE A 566 -7.56 -63.05 16.38
N GLN A 567 -8.75 -63.29 16.90
CA GLN A 567 -9.16 -62.85 18.23
C GLN A 567 -9.40 -64.06 19.12
N VAL A 568 -8.72 -64.10 20.25
CA VAL A 568 -8.88 -65.17 21.24
C VAL A 568 -9.60 -64.62 22.47
N LEU A 569 -10.72 -65.20 22.84
CA LEU A 569 -11.40 -64.91 24.10
C LEU A 569 -10.77 -65.77 25.20
N ILE A 570 -10.28 -65.14 26.26
CA ILE A 570 -9.69 -65.82 27.41
C ILE A 570 -10.45 -65.52 28.70
N LEU A 571 -10.29 -66.42 29.67
CA LEU A 571 -10.72 -66.28 31.05
C LEU A 571 -9.51 -66.19 31.96
N LEU A 572 -9.42 -65.10 32.73
CA LEU A 572 -8.39 -64.89 33.74
C LEU A 572 -8.73 -65.69 35.00
N SER A 573 -7.70 -66.10 35.75
CA SER A 573 -7.86 -66.68 37.11
C SER A 573 -8.58 -65.75 38.10
N THR A 574 -8.68 -64.46 37.79
CA THR A 574 -9.50 -63.48 38.52
C THR A 574 -11.00 -63.55 38.18
N GLY A 575 -11.41 -64.39 37.23
CA GLY A 575 -12.79 -64.53 36.76
C GLY A 575 -13.21 -63.50 35.71
N ARG A 576 -12.35 -62.56 35.32
CA ARG A 576 -12.62 -61.61 34.23
C ARG A 576 -12.32 -62.25 32.87
N THR A 577 -13.14 -61.94 31.87
CA THR A 577 -12.86 -62.30 30.47
C THR A 577 -12.18 -61.16 29.74
N ALA A 578 -11.30 -61.49 28.80
CA ALA A 578 -10.61 -60.53 27.95
C ALA A 578 -10.49 -61.08 26.53
N ARG A 579 -10.56 -60.20 25.52
CA ARG A 579 -10.20 -60.55 24.14
C ARG A 579 -8.74 -60.20 23.92
N ILE A 580 -8.01 -61.09 23.29
CA ILE A 580 -6.60 -60.91 22.97
C ILE A 580 -6.45 -60.90 21.45
N ASN A 581 -5.78 -59.85 20.97
CA ASN A 581 -5.22 -59.78 19.62
C ASN A 581 -3.74 -60.20 19.67
N PRO A 582 -3.22 -60.98 18.70
CA PRO A 582 -1.81 -61.34 18.58
C PRO A 582 -0.84 -60.15 18.73
N ASN A 583 -1.27 -58.95 18.35
CA ASN A 583 -0.42 -57.74 18.35
C ASN A 583 -0.41 -56.99 19.70
N GLU A 584 -1.25 -57.37 20.66
CA GLU A 584 -1.48 -56.58 21.90
C GLU A 584 -0.75 -57.14 23.14
N PHE A 585 -0.04 -58.27 23.04
CA PHE A 585 0.63 -58.89 24.20
C PHE A 585 2.10 -59.26 23.96
N PRO A 586 2.99 -59.01 24.95
CA PRO A 586 4.36 -59.49 24.91
C PRO A 586 4.41 -61.02 25.15
N ARG A 587 4.80 -61.79 24.12
CA ARG A 587 5.20 -63.22 24.14
C ARG A 587 4.21 -64.17 24.83
N ILE A 588 3.28 -64.75 24.07
CA ILE A 588 2.45 -65.89 24.52
C ILE A 588 3.34 -67.15 24.65
N SER A 589 3.34 -67.81 25.81
CA SER A 589 3.97 -69.12 25.97
C SER A 589 3.16 -70.20 25.26
N SER A 590 3.78 -71.28 24.80
CA SER A 590 3.04 -72.47 24.34
C SER A 590 2.06 -72.97 25.43
N PRO A 591 0.94 -73.64 25.05
CA PRO A 591 -0.02 -74.19 26.00
C PRO A 591 0.65 -75.00 27.11
N VAL A 592 0.37 -74.62 28.36
CA VAL A 592 0.89 -75.32 29.54
C VAL A 592 0.06 -76.56 29.88
N GLY A 593 -1.15 -76.67 29.34
CA GLY A 593 -1.99 -77.87 29.29
C GLY A 593 -3.39 -77.55 28.76
N HIS A 594 -4.33 -78.48 28.95
CA HIS A 594 -5.71 -78.38 28.43
C HIS A 594 -6.72 -78.72 29.54
N ILE A 595 -7.89 -78.09 29.48
CA ILE A 595 -9.04 -78.30 30.37
C ILE A 595 -10.26 -78.52 29.50
N ASP A 596 -10.98 -79.62 29.75
CA ASP A 596 -12.26 -79.87 29.11
C ASP A 596 -13.29 -78.82 29.54
N LEU A 597 -13.89 -78.17 28.55
CA LEU A 597 -14.87 -77.12 28.77
C LEU A 597 -16.27 -77.71 29.03
N PRO A 598 -17.07 -77.09 29.92
CA PRO A 598 -18.38 -77.62 30.29
C PRO A 598 -19.36 -77.67 29.10
N THR A 599 -20.25 -78.67 29.09
CA THR A 599 -21.35 -78.78 28.14
C THR A 599 -22.67 -78.34 28.78
N PRO A 600 -23.56 -77.62 28.06
CA PRO A 600 -23.42 -77.13 26.70
C PRO A 600 -22.38 -76.00 26.56
N TYR A 601 -21.71 -75.96 25.40
CA TYR A 601 -20.60 -75.03 25.15
C TYR A 601 -21.11 -73.60 24.89
N LEU A 602 -21.09 -72.76 25.92
CA LEU A 602 -21.60 -71.38 25.90
C LEU A 602 -20.54 -70.39 26.42
N PRO A 603 -19.45 -70.12 25.66
CA PRO A 603 -18.28 -69.38 26.13
C PRO A 603 -18.51 -67.93 26.59
N ARG A 604 -19.66 -67.34 26.23
CA ARG A 604 -20.05 -65.98 26.65
C ARG A 604 -21.00 -65.95 27.86
N ASP A 605 -21.52 -67.10 28.28
CA ASP A 605 -22.44 -67.20 29.41
C ASP A 605 -21.69 -67.14 30.75
N ARG A 606 -22.24 -66.41 31.72
CA ARG A 606 -21.66 -66.28 33.07
C ARG A 606 -21.66 -67.60 33.84
N SER A 607 -22.65 -68.47 33.63
CA SER A 607 -22.75 -69.79 34.26
C SER A 607 -21.62 -70.71 33.77
N PHE A 608 -21.39 -70.75 32.46
CA PHE A 608 -20.28 -71.45 31.81
C PHE A 608 -18.92 -70.95 32.31
N GLN A 609 -18.71 -69.62 32.34
CA GLN A 609 -17.45 -69.01 32.81
C GLN A 609 -17.17 -69.31 34.28
N LYS A 610 -18.19 -69.38 35.15
CA LYS A 610 -18.02 -69.78 36.56
C LYS A 610 -17.51 -71.21 36.70
N VAL A 611 -18.05 -72.14 35.91
CA VAL A 611 -17.61 -73.55 35.93
C VAL A 611 -16.19 -73.68 35.34
N ALA A 612 -15.92 -73.02 34.21
CA ALA A 612 -14.61 -72.97 33.60
C ALA A 612 -13.54 -72.34 34.53
N LEU A 613 -13.90 -71.32 35.32
CA LEU A 613 -13.03 -70.71 36.32
C LEU A 613 -12.68 -71.69 37.46
N ARG A 614 -13.63 -72.50 37.92
CA ARG A 614 -13.35 -73.53 38.94
C ARG A 614 -12.36 -74.56 38.42
N SER A 615 -12.53 -75.02 37.18
CA SER A 615 -11.59 -75.95 36.53
C SER A 615 -10.21 -75.31 36.35
N LEU A 616 -10.16 -74.05 35.91
CA LEU A 616 -8.92 -73.28 35.81
C LEU A 616 -8.24 -73.16 37.16
N ASN A 617 -8.96 -72.87 38.24
CA ASN A 617 -8.40 -72.73 39.60
C ASN A 617 -7.86 -74.04 40.16
N ARG A 618 -8.44 -75.19 39.82
CA ARG A 618 -7.92 -76.53 40.17
C ARG A 618 -6.74 -76.98 39.32
N PHE A 619 -6.56 -76.40 38.13
CA PHE A 619 -5.48 -76.77 37.23
C PHE A 619 -4.09 -76.41 37.79
N THR A 620 -3.22 -77.40 37.93
CA THR A 620 -1.87 -77.24 38.47
C THR A 620 -0.86 -77.23 37.32
N VAL A 621 -0.10 -76.14 37.19
CA VAL A 621 0.89 -76.00 36.11
C VAL A 621 2.17 -76.78 36.47
N PRO A 622 2.65 -77.72 35.62
CA PRO A 622 3.89 -78.47 35.86
C PRO A 622 5.11 -77.56 36.07
N ARG A 623 5.97 -77.88 37.06
CA ARG A 623 7.13 -77.05 37.45
C ARG A 623 8.16 -76.85 36.33
N ASP A 624 8.36 -77.84 35.46
CA ASP A 624 9.34 -77.75 34.34
C ASP A 624 8.93 -76.76 33.24
N LYS A 625 7.63 -76.45 33.12
CA LYS A 625 7.13 -75.45 32.17
C LYS A 625 7.11 -74.03 32.74
N ARG A 626 7.46 -73.83 34.02
CA ARG A 626 7.55 -72.50 34.65
C ARG A 626 8.87 -71.77 34.39
N SER A 627 9.90 -72.47 33.91
CA SER A 627 11.23 -71.88 33.69
C SER A 627 11.75 -72.08 32.26
N SER A 628 11.39 -71.18 31.34
CA SER A 628 12.21 -70.96 30.15
C SER A 628 13.25 -69.88 30.45
N LYS A 629 14.21 -70.15 31.36
CA LYS A 629 15.47 -69.42 31.41
C LYS A 629 16.38 -69.93 30.28
N LYS A 630 15.97 -69.75 29.02
CA LYS A 630 16.88 -69.88 27.88
C LYS A 630 17.54 -68.52 27.67
N LYS A 631 18.76 -68.39 28.22
CA LYS A 631 19.74 -67.33 27.94
C LYS A 631 19.84 -67.17 26.42
N ARG A 632 19.27 -66.09 25.87
CA ARG A 632 19.43 -65.69 24.47
C ARG A 632 20.28 -64.42 24.46
N LYS A 633 21.47 -64.54 23.86
CA LYS A 633 22.61 -63.61 23.88
C LYS A 633 22.39 -62.30 23.10
N ASN A 634 21.16 -61.95 22.71
CA ASN A 634 20.86 -60.75 21.90
C ASN A 634 20.09 -59.63 22.63
N GLU A 635 19.72 -59.79 23.91
CA GLU A 635 18.97 -58.74 24.65
C GLU A 635 19.88 -57.68 25.32
N THR A 636 21.20 -57.87 25.35
CA THR A 636 22.12 -56.99 26.09
C THR A 636 22.48 -55.71 25.34
N LEU A 637 22.44 -55.70 24.00
CA LEU A 637 22.72 -54.51 23.18
C LEU A 637 21.51 -53.56 23.12
N GLU A 638 20.28 -54.07 22.97
CA GLU A 638 19.07 -53.23 22.94
C GLU A 638 18.71 -52.59 24.30
N LYS A 639 18.98 -53.28 25.42
CA LYS A 639 18.72 -52.71 26.76
C LYS A 639 19.78 -51.70 27.19
N ALA A 640 21.02 -51.85 26.71
CA ALA A 640 22.07 -50.86 26.93
C ALA A 640 21.73 -49.57 26.19
N SER A 641 21.46 -49.62 24.88
CA SER A 641 21.11 -48.42 24.08
C SER A 641 19.88 -47.67 24.60
N LYS A 642 18.82 -48.37 25.04
CA LYS A 642 17.62 -47.73 25.62
C LYS A 642 17.87 -47.02 26.95
N LYS A 643 18.81 -47.53 27.75
CA LYS A 643 19.17 -46.91 29.03
C LYS A 643 20.01 -45.66 28.78
N THR A 644 20.95 -45.73 27.84
CA THR A 644 21.79 -44.61 27.41
C THR A 644 20.98 -43.48 26.77
N LEU A 645 19.99 -43.78 25.92
CA LEU A 645 19.14 -42.77 25.29
C LEU A 645 18.25 -42.04 26.30
N GLY A 646 17.74 -42.76 27.31
CA GLY A 646 16.97 -42.15 28.40
C GLY A 646 17.82 -41.25 29.31
N GLU A 647 19.11 -41.56 29.47
CA GLU A 647 20.08 -40.72 30.19
C GLU A 647 20.44 -39.47 29.37
N LEU A 648 20.65 -39.61 28.06
CA LEU A 648 20.89 -38.47 27.14
C LEU A 648 19.73 -37.48 27.11
N ILE A 649 18.48 -37.96 27.07
CA ILE A 649 17.29 -37.09 27.12
C ILE A 649 17.23 -36.31 28.44
N ARG A 650 17.54 -36.94 29.58
CA ARG A 650 17.53 -36.26 30.89
C ARG A 650 18.72 -35.34 31.13
N ALA A 651 19.84 -35.61 30.46
CA ALA A 651 21.03 -34.79 30.53
C ALA A 651 20.98 -33.59 29.56
N HIS A 652 20.03 -33.59 28.62
CA HIS A 652 19.89 -32.51 27.66
C HIS A 652 19.45 -31.21 28.37
N PRO A 653 20.13 -30.08 28.14
CA PRO A 653 19.83 -28.80 28.80
C PRO A 653 18.35 -28.38 28.71
N VAL A 654 17.76 -28.53 27.52
CA VAL A 654 16.33 -28.27 27.24
C VAL A 654 15.37 -29.13 28.07
N SER A 655 15.79 -30.28 28.59
CA SER A 655 14.93 -31.14 29.44
C SER A 655 14.62 -30.52 30.81
N THR A 656 15.40 -29.50 31.21
CA THR A 656 15.21 -28.75 32.46
C THR A 656 14.41 -27.46 32.28
N ASP A 657 14.01 -27.14 31.05
CA ASP A 657 13.19 -25.98 30.76
C ASP A 657 11.80 -26.14 31.41
N PRO A 658 11.36 -25.21 32.27
CA PRO A 658 10.06 -25.29 32.95
C PRO A 658 8.88 -25.30 31.98
N ASP A 659 9.02 -24.67 30.81
CA ASP A 659 7.96 -24.53 29.81
C ASP A 659 8.08 -25.54 28.66
N ILE A 660 8.92 -26.58 28.83
CA ILE A 660 9.24 -27.56 27.78
C ILE A 660 8.00 -28.21 27.15
N VAL A 661 6.93 -28.42 27.91
CA VAL A 661 5.70 -29.02 27.41
C VAL A 661 4.98 -28.08 26.43
N GLU A 662 4.98 -26.78 26.71
CA GLU A 662 4.36 -25.77 25.84
C GLU A 662 5.24 -25.50 24.61
N ILE A 663 6.55 -25.42 24.79
CA ILE A 663 7.54 -25.27 23.71
C ILE A 663 7.45 -26.45 22.72
N LEU A 664 7.35 -27.69 23.20
CA LEU A 664 7.19 -28.87 22.34
C LEU A 664 5.84 -28.86 21.60
N LYS A 665 4.76 -28.40 22.23
CA LYS A 665 3.47 -28.24 21.54
C LYS A 665 3.54 -27.17 20.46
N ALA A 666 4.18 -26.03 20.73
CA ALA A 666 4.40 -24.98 19.76
C ALA A 666 5.26 -25.46 18.59
N ALA A 667 6.27 -26.31 18.85
CA ALA A 667 7.10 -26.91 17.81
C ALA A 667 6.34 -27.94 16.95
N ASP A 668 5.47 -28.76 17.55
CA ASP A 668 4.58 -29.67 16.81
C ASP A 668 3.53 -28.89 15.99
N GLU A 669 2.99 -27.79 16.52
CA GLU A 669 2.10 -26.86 15.82
C GLU A 669 2.80 -26.21 14.62
N ARG A 670 4.02 -25.70 14.82
CA ARG A 670 4.90 -25.15 13.77
C ARG A 670 5.09 -26.14 12.62
N ASP A 671 5.45 -27.39 12.92
CA ASP A 671 5.69 -28.43 11.89
C ASP A 671 4.41 -28.82 11.13
N LEU A 672 3.27 -28.81 11.82
CA LEU A 672 1.97 -29.03 11.18
C LEU A 672 1.65 -27.90 10.19
N ILE A 673 1.81 -26.64 10.61
CA ILE A 673 1.59 -25.46 9.77
C ILE A 673 2.53 -25.49 8.55
N LEU A 674 3.82 -25.82 8.74
CA LEU A 674 4.78 -26.00 7.65
C LEU A 674 4.28 -27.04 6.61
N SER A 675 3.84 -28.22 7.07
CA SER A 675 3.32 -29.25 6.18
C SER A 675 2.06 -28.82 5.42
N GLU A 676 1.20 -28.01 6.03
CA GLU A 676 0.01 -27.45 5.37
C GLU A 676 0.39 -26.43 4.30
N ILE A 677 1.33 -25.53 4.61
CA ILE A 677 1.88 -24.54 3.68
C ILE A 677 2.47 -25.25 2.46
N ASP A 678 3.30 -26.28 2.65
CA ASP A 678 3.91 -27.04 1.55
C ASP A 678 2.87 -27.70 0.62
N LYS A 679 1.79 -28.25 1.19
CA LYS A 679 0.70 -28.87 0.41
C LYS A 679 -0.08 -27.84 -0.40
N GLN A 680 -0.31 -26.65 0.15
CA GLN A 680 -1.03 -25.58 -0.52
C GLN A 680 -0.16 -24.92 -1.59
N ARG A 681 1.12 -24.68 -1.30
CA ARG A 681 2.09 -24.11 -2.22
C ARG A 681 2.22 -24.91 -3.51
N ASN A 682 2.31 -26.23 -3.41
CA ASN A 682 2.35 -27.14 -4.58
C ASN A 682 1.12 -27.07 -5.51
N ARG A 683 0.00 -26.49 -5.04
CA ARG A 683 -1.19 -26.25 -5.86
C ARG A 683 -1.18 -24.87 -6.51
N ALA A 684 -0.66 -23.85 -5.83
CA ALA A 684 -0.59 -22.47 -6.29
C ALA A 684 0.41 -22.25 -7.45
N THR A 685 1.50 -23.03 -7.51
CA THR A 685 2.61 -22.80 -8.47
C THR A 685 2.24 -23.02 -9.94
N LYS A 686 1.00 -23.40 -10.24
CA LYS A 686 0.53 -23.70 -11.60
C LYS A 686 -0.28 -22.57 -12.24
N GLN A 687 -0.50 -21.43 -11.56
CA GLN A 687 -1.58 -20.49 -11.95
C GLN A 687 -1.26 -18.99 -12.03
N SER A 688 -0.02 -18.50 -11.82
CA SER A 688 0.27 -17.05 -11.91
C SER A 688 1.29 -16.73 -12.99
N ASP A 689 0.82 -16.24 -14.15
CA ASP A 689 1.62 -16.21 -15.39
C ASP A 689 1.90 -14.80 -15.96
N SER A 690 1.67 -13.69 -15.23
CA SER A 690 1.93 -12.35 -15.82
C SER A 690 2.72 -11.36 -14.97
N LEU A 691 2.41 -11.20 -13.67
CA LEU A 691 3.13 -10.25 -12.81
C LEU A 691 4.42 -10.85 -12.24
N ALA A 692 4.40 -12.13 -11.85
CA ALA A 692 5.58 -12.88 -11.44
C ALA A 692 6.64 -12.91 -12.55
N GLN A 693 6.23 -13.12 -13.81
CA GLN A 693 7.16 -13.07 -14.96
C GLN A 693 7.80 -11.68 -15.14
N LYS A 694 7.04 -10.59 -14.93
CA LYS A 694 7.62 -9.23 -14.98
C LYS A 694 8.63 -9.02 -13.86
N PHE A 695 8.36 -9.53 -12.67
CA PHE A 695 9.28 -9.47 -11.55
C PHE A 695 10.57 -10.27 -11.82
N GLU A 696 10.45 -11.48 -12.36
CA GLU A 696 11.60 -12.32 -12.74
C GLU A 696 12.48 -11.62 -13.79
N ARG A 697 11.90 -10.88 -14.74
CA ARG A 697 12.67 -10.07 -15.70
C ARG A 697 13.46 -8.96 -15.00
N VAL A 698 12.83 -8.24 -14.07
CA VAL A 698 13.50 -7.19 -13.29
C VAL A 698 14.61 -7.77 -12.43
N GLN A 699 14.37 -8.89 -11.75
CA GLN A 699 15.37 -9.61 -10.99
C GLN A 699 16.54 -10.05 -11.88
N THR A 700 16.27 -10.65 -13.03
CA THR A 700 17.30 -11.09 -13.99
C THR A 700 18.18 -9.92 -14.42
N LEU A 701 17.58 -8.75 -14.69
CA LEU A 701 18.33 -7.55 -15.01
C LEU A 701 19.24 -7.15 -13.84
N LEU A 702 18.71 -7.09 -12.61
CA LEU A 702 19.48 -6.73 -11.42
C LEU A 702 20.61 -7.72 -11.10
N GLU A 703 20.42 -9.01 -11.38
CA GLU A 703 21.46 -10.04 -11.31
C GLU A 703 22.58 -9.80 -12.33
N GLN A 704 22.23 -9.49 -13.59
CA GLN A 704 23.21 -9.17 -14.64
C GLN A 704 24.06 -7.94 -14.30
N TRP A 705 23.47 -6.96 -13.63
CA TRP A 705 24.17 -5.74 -13.20
C TRP A 705 24.86 -5.87 -11.83
N GLY A 706 24.73 -7.03 -11.18
CA GLY A 706 25.40 -7.36 -9.93
C GLY A 706 24.82 -6.68 -8.70
N TYR A 707 23.52 -6.36 -8.69
CA TYR A 707 22.78 -5.85 -7.53
C TYR A 707 22.24 -6.98 -6.66
N ILE A 708 21.94 -8.13 -7.27
CA ILE A 708 21.44 -9.33 -6.61
C ILE A 708 22.37 -10.49 -6.96
N ALA A 709 22.72 -11.31 -5.97
CA ALA A 709 23.44 -12.56 -6.19
C ALA A 709 22.88 -13.63 -5.27
N LYS A 710 22.44 -14.77 -5.83
CA LYS A 710 21.90 -15.91 -5.06
C LYS A 710 20.77 -15.53 -4.09
N TRP A 711 19.89 -14.61 -4.51
CA TRP A 711 18.81 -14.08 -3.66
C TRP A 711 19.30 -13.30 -2.42
N GLU A 712 20.49 -12.71 -2.48
CA GLU A 712 20.98 -11.77 -1.48
C GLU A 712 21.37 -10.47 -2.17
N LEU A 713 21.24 -9.35 -1.45
CA LEU A 713 21.74 -8.07 -1.94
C LEU A 713 23.27 -8.07 -1.94
N THR A 714 23.84 -7.54 -3.01
CA THR A 714 25.26 -7.15 -3.00
C THR A 714 25.40 -5.77 -2.36
N GLU A 715 26.63 -5.29 -2.15
CA GLU A 715 26.89 -3.89 -1.73
C GLU A 715 26.18 -2.88 -2.66
N ARG A 716 26.07 -3.17 -3.96
CA ARG A 716 25.31 -2.32 -4.90
C ARG A 716 23.81 -2.40 -4.67
N GLY A 717 23.31 -3.60 -4.37
CA GLY A 717 21.92 -3.83 -3.99
C GLY A 717 21.50 -3.03 -2.77
N GLU A 718 22.36 -2.96 -1.75
CA GLU A 718 22.13 -2.18 -0.53
C GLU A 718 22.04 -0.66 -0.80
N ILE A 719 22.84 -0.15 -1.73
CA ILE A 719 22.73 1.26 -2.18
C ILE A 719 21.37 1.50 -2.83
N LEU A 720 20.99 0.63 -3.78
CA LEU A 720 19.74 0.77 -4.53
C LEU A 720 18.48 0.66 -3.64
N SER A 721 18.52 -0.16 -2.58
CA SER A 721 17.36 -0.35 -1.69
C SER A 721 16.95 0.91 -0.93
N ARG A 722 17.91 1.83 -0.75
CA ARG A 722 17.75 3.10 -0.02
C ARG A 722 17.60 4.33 -0.92
N LEU A 723 17.55 4.15 -2.23
CA LEU A 723 17.31 5.21 -3.20
C LEU A 723 15.85 5.21 -3.67
N TYR A 724 15.19 6.35 -3.53
CA TYR A 724 13.77 6.56 -3.84
C TYR A 724 13.62 7.62 -4.93
N THR A 725 14.01 7.26 -6.16
CA THR A 725 13.91 8.11 -7.35
C THR A 725 13.42 7.31 -8.55
N GLU A 726 12.89 7.97 -9.58
CA GLU A 726 12.42 7.27 -10.80
C GLU A 726 13.54 6.61 -11.62
N VAL A 727 14.77 7.12 -11.49
CA VAL A 727 15.98 6.60 -12.16
C VAL A 727 16.97 6.01 -11.14
N ASP A 728 16.41 5.33 -10.13
CA ASP A 728 17.14 4.72 -9.00
C ASP A 728 18.31 3.82 -9.44
N LEU A 729 18.12 2.97 -10.45
CA LEU A 729 19.18 2.08 -10.97
C LEU A 729 20.34 2.87 -11.59
N LEU A 730 20.06 3.95 -12.32
CA LEU A 730 21.10 4.78 -12.91
C LEU A 730 21.90 5.52 -11.83
N LEU A 731 21.21 6.12 -10.86
CA LEU A 731 21.85 6.81 -9.73
C LEU A 731 22.70 5.84 -8.90
N ALA A 732 22.16 4.66 -8.57
CA ALA A 732 22.90 3.61 -7.85
C ALA A 732 24.16 3.19 -8.62
N GLN A 733 24.05 3.05 -9.94
CA GLN A 733 25.18 2.67 -10.79
C GLN A 733 26.26 3.75 -10.83
N SER A 734 25.86 5.02 -10.88
CA SER A 734 26.77 6.16 -10.86
C SER A 734 27.49 6.32 -9.53
N LEU A 735 26.79 6.10 -8.40
CA LEU A 735 27.42 6.04 -7.08
C LEU A 735 28.41 4.88 -6.98
N ALA A 736 28.03 3.69 -7.43
CA ALA A 736 28.88 2.49 -7.37
C ALA A 736 30.12 2.56 -8.28
N GLN A 737 30.11 3.41 -9.32
CA GLN A 737 31.24 3.63 -10.22
C GLN A 737 32.11 4.84 -9.83
N GLY A 738 31.71 5.60 -8.82
CA GLY A 738 32.41 6.81 -8.38
C GLY A 738 32.23 8.00 -9.33
N ASP A 739 31.13 8.06 -10.09
CA ASP A 739 30.83 9.19 -10.98
C ASP A 739 30.68 10.52 -10.21
N LEU A 740 30.31 10.44 -8.93
CA LEU A 740 30.13 11.58 -8.03
C LEU A 740 31.36 11.89 -7.17
N ASP A 741 32.41 11.07 -7.25
CA ASP A 741 33.58 11.19 -6.36
C ASP A 741 34.50 12.34 -6.78
N GLY A 742 34.99 13.07 -5.77
CA GLY A 742 35.90 14.21 -5.95
C GLY A 742 35.25 15.48 -6.48
N LEU A 743 33.92 15.51 -6.58
CA LEU A 743 33.15 16.70 -6.97
C LEU A 743 33.01 17.68 -5.80
N THR A 744 32.97 18.97 -6.11
CA THR A 744 32.63 20.01 -5.15
C THR A 744 31.12 20.05 -4.86
N ALA A 745 30.69 20.76 -3.81
CA ALA A 745 29.27 20.88 -3.46
C ALA A 745 28.39 21.42 -4.62
N PRO A 746 28.79 22.47 -5.38
CA PRO A 746 28.05 22.89 -6.57
C PRO A 746 28.01 21.83 -7.68
N GLU A 747 29.11 21.10 -7.90
CA GLU A 747 29.21 20.09 -8.96
C GLU A 747 28.38 18.85 -8.65
N ILE A 748 28.39 18.35 -7.40
CA ILE A 748 27.58 17.19 -7.03
C ILE A 748 26.08 17.52 -7.10
N ALA A 749 25.68 18.74 -6.70
CA ALA A 749 24.29 19.19 -6.85
C ALA A 749 23.88 19.25 -8.32
N ALA A 750 24.77 19.75 -9.18
CA ALA A 750 24.58 19.80 -10.62
C ALA A 750 24.40 18.40 -11.23
N VAL A 751 25.28 17.44 -10.90
CA VAL A 751 25.13 16.03 -11.33
C VAL A 751 23.85 15.41 -10.79
N VAL A 752 23.54 15.60 -9.51
CA VAL A 752 22.34 15.01 -8.90
C VAL A 752 21.06 15.54 -9.51
N SER A 753 21.03 16.81 -9.92
CA SER A 753 19.86 17.39 -10.59
C SER A 753 19.47 16.65 -11.87
N CYS A 754 20.43 15.98 -12.54
CA CYS A 754 20.16 15.20 -13.74
C CYS A 754 19.27 13.99 -13.51
N PHE A 755 19.24 13.46 -12.28
CA PHE A 755 18.38 12.34 -11.92
C PHE A 755 16.99 12.79 -11.52
N THR A 756 16.82 14.04 -11.09
CA THR A 756 15.56 14.54 -10.52
C THR A 756 14.77 15.44 -11.45
N TYR A 757 15.44 16.19 -12.32
CA TYR A 757 14.81 17.15 -13.20
C TYR A 757 14.27 16.49 -14.47
N GLU A 758 13.24 17.12 -15.04
CA GLU A 758 12.63 16.72 -16.32
C GLU A 758 12.19 17.99 -17.06
N SER A 759 12.79 18.22 -18.23
CA SER A 759 12.46 19.32 -19.12
C SER A 759 11.09 19.06 -19.76
N ARG A 760 10.22 20.07 -19.78
CA ARG A 760 8.88 19.93 -20.37
C ARG A 760 8.91 20.21 -21.87
N GLY A 761 8.42 19.27 -22.67
CA GLY A 761 8.03 19.52 -24.07
C GLY A 761 9.18 19.61 -25.06
N ARG A 762 10.27 18.86 -24.86
CA ARG A 762 11.27 18.63 -25.90
C ARG A 762 11.16 17.19 -26.40
N ASP A 763 11.21 17.01 -27.71
CA ASP A 763 11.40 15.69 -28.30
C ASP A 763 12.71 15.10 -27.75
N ASP A 764 12.72 13.80 -27.43
CA ASP A 764 13.87 13.05 -26.90
C ASP A 764 15.17 13.18 -27.74
N ASP A 765 15.10 13.76 -28.94
CA ASP A 765 16.21 13.97 -29.87
C ASP A 765 16.96 15.31 -29.71
N GLU A 766 16.42 16.30 -28.99
CA GLU A 766 17.16 17.54 -28.69
C GLU A 766 18.01 17.36 -27.42
N THR A 767 19.17 16.71 -27.57
CA THR A 767 20.22 16.74 -26.53
C THR A 767 20.50 18.18 -26.15
N ASN A 768 20.30 18.54 -24.87
CA ASN A 768 20.77 19.78 -24.25
C ASN A 768 22.28 19.91 -24.52
N THR A 769 22.62 20.53 -25.65
CA THR A 769 23.99 20.80 -26.02
C THR A 769 24.36 22.05 -25.27
N TYR A 770 24.84 21.87 -24.05
CA TYR A 770 25.55 22.93 -23.34
C TYR A 770 26.67 23.41 -24.25
N GLU A 771 26.58 24.65 -24.72
CA GLU A 771 27.69 25.27 -25.46
C GLU A 771 28.95 25.27 -24.59
N GLN A 772 28.78 25.46 -23.27
CA GLN A 772 29.82 25.31 -22.25
C GLN A 772 29.24 24.79 -20.93
N TRP A 773 29.85 23.76 -20.35
CA TRP A 773 29.56 23.28 -19.00
C TRP A 773 30.18 24.21 -17.94
N PRO A 774 29.56 24.39 -16.75
CA PRO A 774 30.14 25.18 -15.66
C PRO A 774 31.60 24.79 -15.33
N THR A 775 31.89 23.49 -15.32
CA THR A 775 33.25 22.96 -15.23
C THR A 775 33.47 21.86 -16.27
N LYS A 776 34.74 21.67 -16.70
CA LYS A 776 35.10 20.57 -17.62
C LYS A 776 34.83 19.21 -17.00
N GLU A 777 35.08 19.09 -15.70
CA GLU A 777 34.85 17.85 -14.93
C GLU A 777 33.38 17.45 -14.97
N LEU A 778 32.48 18.41 -14.69
CA LEU A 778 31.04 18.20 -14.73
C LEU A 778 30.56 17.66 -16.09
N GLY A 779 31.01 18.26 -17.18
CA GLY A 779 30.67 17.79 -18.54
C GLY A 779 31.18 16.38 -18.82
N MET A 780 32.38 16.03 -18.35
CA MET A 780 32.93 14.67 -18.46
C MET A 780 32.10 13.65 -17.66
N ARG A 781 31.71 13.99 -16.41
CA ARG A 781 30.88 13.12 -15.56
C ARG A 781 29.50 12.89 -16.14
N ILE A 782 28.79 13.95 -16.55
CA ILE A 782 27.45 13.82 -17.17
C ILE A 782 27.52 12.98 -18.45
N SER A 783 28.53 13.19 -19.29
CA SER A 783 28.74 12.36 -20.49
C SER A 783 29.00 10.88 -20.17
N ALA A 784 29.64 10.58 -19.04
CA ALA A 784 29.82 9.21 -18.57
C ALA A 784 28.49 8.59 -18.10
N ILE A 785 27.71 9.34 -17.34
CA ILE A 785 26.38 8.95 -16.85
C ILE A 785 25.42 8.68 -18.03
N GLU A 786 25.40 9.53 -19.05
CA GLU A 786 24.61 9.31 -20.27
C GLU A 786 24.99 8.01 -21.01
N LYS A 787 26.29 7.68 -21.06
CA LYS A 787 26.75 6.40 -21.62
C LYS A 787 26.28 5.22 -20.78
N THR A 788 26.27 5.36 -19.47
CA THR A 788 25.74 4.34 -18.56
C THR A 788 24.23 4.18 -18.73
N ALA A 789 23.47 5.27 -18.84
CA ALA A 789 22.04 5.24 -19.13
C ALA A 789 21.72 4.50 -20.44
N LYS A 790 22.47 4.76 -21.51
CA LYS A 790 22.33 4.03 -22.79
C LYS A 790 22.61 2.52 -22.65
N LYS A 791 23.57 2.13 -21.80
CA LYS A 791 23.83 0.71 -21.51
C LYS A 791 22.68 0.07 -20.74
N ILE A 792 22.15 0.75 -19.72
CA ILE A 792 20.98 0.30 -18.94
C ILE A 792 19.78 0.12 -19.88
N ALA A 793 19.44 1.13 -20.68
CA ALA A 793 18.33 1.06 -21.64
C ALA A 793 18.45 -0.11 -22.63
N LYS A 794 19.67 -0.41 -23.09
CA LYS A 794 19.94 -1.57 -23.95
C LYS A 794 19.68 -2.89 -23.21
N SER A 795 20.10 -3.02 -21.96
CA SER A 795 19.85 -4.20 -21.13
C SER A 795 18.37 -4.36 -20.76
N GLU A 796 17.67 -3.26 -20.48
CA GLU A 796 16.23 -3.22 -20.23
C GLU A 796 15.45 -3.75 -21.44
N THR A 797 15.78 -3.23 -22.62
CA THR A 797 15.21 -3.69 -23.90
C THR A 797 15.48 -5.18 -24.12
N ALA A 798 16.71 -5.64 -23.88
CA ALA A 798 17.09 -7.05 -24.05
C ALA A 798 16.34 -8.00 -23.09
N THR A 799 16.02 -7.53 -21.89
CA THR A 799 15.34 -8.32 -20.84
C THR A 799 13.81 -8.19 -20.91
N GLY A 800 13.29 -7.25 -21.71
CA GLY A 800 11.85 -7.00 -21.86
C GLY A 800 11.23 -6.29 -20.66
N VAL A 801 12.00 -5.41 -20.01
CA VAL A 801 11.59 -4.50 -18.93
C VAL A 801 11.33 -3.11 -19.54
N PRO A 802 10.39 -2.29 -19.02
CA PRO A 802 10.20 -0.92 -19.50
C PRO A 802 11.51 -0.12 -19.44
N VAL A 803 11.81 0.60 -20.52
CA VAL A 803 13.03 1.42 -20.61
C VAL A 803 12.89 2.63 -19.68
N SER A 804 13.91 2.84 -18.85
CA SER A 804 14.00 4.00 -17.97
C SER A 804 14.40 5.25 -18.77
N ARG A 805 13.92 6.42 -18.34
CA ARG A 805 14.36 7.69 -18.94
C ARG A 805 15.85 7.94 -18.68
N GLY A 806 16.47 8.74 -19.55
CA GLY A 806 17.84 9.20 -19.38
C GLY A 806 17.99 10.32 -18.35
N PRO A 807 19.24 10.72 -18.04
CA PRO A 807 19.52 11.92 -17.25
C PRO A 807 19.13 13.18 -18.03
N ASP A 808 18.65 14.21 -17.33
CA ASP A 808 18.28 15.51 -17.94
C ASP A 808 19.16 16.64 -17.41
N SER A 809 19.93 17.27 -18.28
CA SER A 809 20.86 18.32 -17.89
C SER A 809 20.24 19.73 -17.78
N GLY A 810 18.94 19.90 -17.97
CA GLY A 810 18.26 21.21 -18.04
C GLY A 810 18.31 22.07 -16.78
N PHE A 811 18.64 21.49 -15.62
CA PHE A 811 18.72 22.20 -14.32
C PHE A 811 20.15 22.37 -13.80
N VAL A 812 21.15 21.86 -14.51
CA VAL A 812 22.55 21.75 -14.08
C VAL A 812 23.16 23.14 -13.78
N ASP A 813 23.09 24.09 -14.71
CA ASP A 813 23.65 25.43 -14.50
C ASP A 813 22.92 26.20 -13.40
N ILE A 814 21.59 26.04 -13.32
CA ILE A 814 20.72 26.69 -12.33
C ILE A 814 21.13 26.28 -10.91
N ILE A 815 21.16 24.97 -10.63
CA ILE A 815 21.51 24.48 -9.29
C ILE A 815 22.98 24.70 -8.96
N TYR A 816 23.87 24.63 -9.95
CA TYR A 816 25.30 24.89 -9.76
C TYR A 816 25.51 26.32 -9.22
N ARG A 817 24.96 27.33 -9.91
CA ARG A 817 25.06 28.74 -9.48
C ARG A 817 24.41 28.97 -8.13
N TRP A 818 23.24 28.36 -7.89
CA TRP A 818 22.57 28.47 -6.61
C TRP A 818 23.41 27.92 -5.45
N VAL A 819 24.00 26.73 -5.60
CA VAL A 819 24.86 26.16 -4.56
C VAL A 819 26.21 26.88 -4.47
N ASN A 820 26.65 27.53 -5.56
CA ASN A 820 27.83 28.39 -5.56
C ASN A 820 27.61 29.76 -4.89
N GLY A 821 26.37 30.07 -4.46
CA GLY A 821 26.06 31.27 -3.67
C GLY A 821 25.50 32.44 -4.46
N ASN A 822 25.25 32.30 -5.77
CA ASN A 822 24.62 33.35 -6.59
C ASN A 822 23.19 33.67 -6.12
N ASP A 823 22.76 34.92 -6.22
CA ASP A 823 21.39 35.29 -5.84
C ASP A 823 20.34 34.72 -6.82
N LEU A 824 19.05 34.82 -6.45
CA LEU A 824 17.96 34.27 -7.26
C LEU A 824 17.84 34.96 -8.62
N TYR A 825 18.13 36.27 -8.68
CA TYR A 825 18.09 37.04 -9.92
C TYR A 825 19.13 36.51 -10.91
N GLU A 826 20.38 36.33 -10.48
CA GLU A 826 21.47 35.81 -11.31
C GLU A 826 21.21 34.36 -11.78
N VAL A 827 20.56 33.56 -10.95
CA VAL A 827 20.23 32.16 -11.25
C VAL A 827 19.11 32.07 -12.29
N LEU A 828 18.10 32.94 -12.24
CA LEU A 828 16.94 32.90 -13.12
C LEU A 828 17.01 33.86 -14.32
N ALA A 829 17.94 34.81 -14.36
CA ALA A 829 17.98 35.88 -15.37
C ALA A 829 17.97 35.40 -16.83
N ASN A 830 18.54 34.22 -17.11
CA ASN A 830 18.60 33.63 -18.46
C ASN A 830 17.82 32.31 -18.56
N SER A 831 16.90 32.06 -17.63
CA SER A 831 16.11 30.85 -17.57
C SER A 831 14.64 31.15 -17.85
N GLU A 832 13.96 30.27 -18.60
CA GLU A 832 12.50 30.31 -18.76
C GLU A 832 11.75 29.69 -17.56
N LEU A 833 12.48 29.35 -16.50
CA LEU A 833 11.98 28.55 -15.38
C LEU A 833 11.30 29.43 -14.34
N ALA A 834 10.04 29.13 -14.03
CA ALA A 834 9.27 29.86 -13.03
C ALA A 834 9.82 29.61 -11.60
N GLY A 835 9.69 30.61 -10.72
CA GLY A 835 10.21 30.52 -9.35
C GLY A 835 9.73 29.29 -8.55
N GLY A 836 8.48 28.88 -8.71
CA GLY A 836 7.97 27.65 -8.07
C GLY A 836 8.58 26.37 -8.63
N ASP A 837 8.88 26.31 -9.92
CA ASP A 837 9.60 25.17 -10.52
C ASP A 837 11.06 25.14 -10.06
N PHE A 838 11.69 26.31 -9.86
CA PHE A 838 13.05 26.42 -9.35
C PHE A 838 13.14 25.84 -7.94
N VAL A 839 12.22 26.30 -7.08
CA VAL A 839 12.08 25.82 -5.71
C VAL A 839 11.82 24.32 -5.69
N ARG A 840 10.88 23.83 -6.51
CA ARG A 840 10.56 22.40 -6.57
C ARG A 840 11.76 21.56 -7.03
N GLY A 841 12.42 21.95 -8.12
CA GLY A 841 13.59 21.26 -8.66
C GLY A 841 14.73 21.22 -7.65
N THR A 842 14.96 22.34 -6.96
CA THR A 842 15.98 22.44 -5.89
C THR A 842 15.64 21.52 -4.72
N LYS A 843 14.37 21.45 -4.26
CA LYS A 843 13.96 20.53 -3.20
C LYS A 843 14.10 19.07 -3.58
N GLN A 844 13.69 18.70 -4.79
CA GLN A 844 13.89 17.33 -5.30
C GLN A 844 15.38 16.97 -5.35
N CYS A 845 16.24 17.92 -5.76
CA CYS A 845 17.68 17.73 -5.73
C CYS A 845 18.21 17.56 -4.30
N ILE A 846 17.77 18.40 -3.34
CA ILE A 846 18.12 18.30 -1.91
C ILE A 846 17.71 16.93 -1.34
N ASP A 847 16.50 16.44 -1.65
CA ASP A 847 16.01 15.14 -1.18
C ASP A 847 16.92 13.99 -1.65
N VAL A 848 17.39 14.05 -2.91
CA VAL A 848 18.29 13.02 -3.45
C VAL A 848 19.72 13.20 -2.94
N LEU A 849 20.20 14.44 -2.77
CA LEU A 849 21.50 14.71 -2.14
C LEU A 849 21.56 14.13 -0.72
N ARG A 850 20.48 14.26 0.06
CA ARG A 850 20.36 13.65 1.39
C ARG A 850 20.38 12.13 1.34
N GLN A 851 19.75 11.51 0.33
CA GLN A 851 19.83 10.07 0.13
C GLN A 851 21.26 9.65 -0.25
N CYS A 852 21.92 10.34 -1.19
CA CYS A 852 23.32 10.11 -1.54
C CYS A 852 24.24 10.24 -0.32
N ALA A 853 24.00 11.22 0.55
CA ALA A 853 24.76 11.41 1.78
C ALA A 853 24.69 10.20 2.74
N LEU A 854 23.60 9.41 2.67
CA LEU A 854 23.41 8.22 3.50
C LEU A 854 23.99 6.94 2.89
N VAL A 855 24.08 6.87 1.55
CA VAL A 855 24.33 5.60 0.84
C VAL A 855 25.58 5.60 -0.04
N ALA A 856 26.20 6.75 -0.30
CA ALA A 856 27.38 6.81 -1.17
C ALA A 856 28.53 5.94 -0.58
N PRO A 857 29.22 5.12 -1.39
CA PRO A 857 30.33 4.29 -0.90
C PRO A 857 31.51 5.08 -0.33
N ASN A 858 31.77 6.25 -0.90
CA ASN A 858 32.87 7.13 -0.51
C ASN A 858 32.42 8.12 0.58
N PRO A 859 33.04 8.11 1.78
CA PRO A 859 32.69 9.03 2.87
C PRO A 859 32.88 10.52 2.53
N GLU A 860 33.81 10.87 1.65
CA GLU A 860 33.98 12.25 1.17
C GLU A 860 32.77 12.68 0.35
N THR A 861 32.31 11.82 -0.57
CA THR A 861 31.10 12.02 -1.35
C THR A 861 29.86 12.15 -0.45
N GLN A 862 29.78 11.37 0.64
CA GLN A 862 28.70 11.51 1.64
C GLN A 862 28.69 12.91 2.28
N ALA A 863 29.86 13.37 2.73
CA ALA A 863 30.00 14.67 3.39
C ALA A 863 29.69 15.84 2.42
N VAL A 864 30.19 15.77 1.19
CA VAL A 864 29.95 16.81 0.18
C VAL A 864 28.48 16.83 -0.26
N ALA A 865 27.83 15.66 -0.39
CA ALA A 865 26.39 15.59 -0.68
C ALA A 865 25.54 16.23 0.43
N ALA A 866 25.85 15.95 1.70
CA ALA A 866 25.20 16.59 2.84
C ALA A 866 25.42 18.11 2.84
N GLN A 867 26.66 18.54 2.62
CA GLN A 867 27.01 19.96 2.53
C GLN A 867 26.26 20.67 1.39
N ALA A 868 26.17 20.06 0.21
CA ALA A 868 25.45 20.61 -0.93
C ALA A 868 23.95 20.76 -0.64
N ALA A 869 23.34 19.77 0.04
CA ALA A 869 21.96 19.83 0.47
C ALA A 869 21.71 21.00 1.44
N ASP A 870 22.61 21.21 2.41
CA ASP A 870 22.50 22.31 3.37
C ASP A 870 22.69 23.69 2.72
N ILE A 871 23.65 23.84 1.82
CA ILE A 871 23.89 25.10 1.09
C ILE A 871 22.71 25.45 0.16
N ALA A 872 22.13 24.45 -0.51
CA ALA A 872 20.98 24.64 -1.39
C ALA A 872 19.72 25.11 -0.61
N GLN A 873 19.64 24.82 0.68
CA GLN A 873 18.52 25.18 1.56
C GLN A 873 18.65 26.63 2.10
N ARG A 874 18.56 27.63 1.22
CA ARG A 874 18.62 29.07 1.59
C ARG A 874 17.55 29.92 0.88
N GLY A 875 17.44 31.20 1.23
CA GLY A 875 16.54 32.16 0.58
C GLY A 875 15.11 31.64 0.40
N VAL A 876 14.54 31.84 -0.80
CA VAL A 876 13.20 31.36 -1.18
C VAL A 876 13.00 29.84 -0.99
N VAL A 877 14.07 29.02 -1.07
CA VAL A 877 14.01 27.56 -0.86
C VAL A 877 13.85 27.22 0.63
N ALA A 878 14.41 28.04 1.52
CA ALA A 878 14.35 27.85 2.98
C ALA A 878 13.07 28.42 3.60
N ALA A 879 12.52 29.51 3.05
CA ALA A 879 11.29 30.19 3.52
C ALA A 879 10.04 29.26 3.57
N MET A 880 10.16 28.03 3.09
CA MET A 880 9.11 27.01 3.04
C MET A 880 9.23 25.93 4.11
N GLY A 881 10.25 25.98 4.97
CA GLY A 881 10.46 25.03 6.06
C GLY A 881 9.82 25.44 7.38
N SER A 882 9.43 26.71 7.54
CA SER A 882 8.75 27.18 8.75
C SER A 882 7.26 26.92 8.63
N VAL A 883 6.85 25.67 8.84
CA VAL A 883 5.49 25.44 9.34
C VAL A 883 5.47 26.07 10.74
N ALA A 884 4.95 27.29 10.85
CA ALA A 884 4.79 27.99 12.13
C ALA A 884 3.85 27.18 13.05
#